data_AF-A0A923BM68-F1
#
_entry.id   AF-A0A923BM68-F1
#
_cell.length_a   1.000
_cell.length_b   1.000
_cell.length_c   1.000
_cell.angle_alpha   90.00
_cell.angle_beta   90.00
_cell.angle_gamma   90.00
#
_symmetry.space_group_name_H-M   'P 1'
#
loop_
_entity.id
_entity.type
_entity.pdbx_description
1 polymer ?
#
loop_
_entity_poly.entity_id
_entity_poly.type
_entity_poly.pdbx_seq_one_letter_code
_entity_poly.pdbx_strand_id
1 'polypeptide(L)'
;EAYDELTPRQKEIAEILFKNITEKNQENQGLRRPCKIGLICELSEASENEVIHVVEQFRKPGRSFLMPGTHVTLNSNSTIELSHESLMRIWVRLSTWVDEEAESAQMYKRISEAAAMYQIGKTGLWRPPDLQLALNWQKKQKPTRTWAQRYDIAFERAIVFLDTSRITYEAELKNQEMMQRRTLRRARVTSVILGIAALIAILFFVYALTQRLQVEKQVLLAEEQKKLAVEARDKAKESEARAVEQKGIAEAALARNEQLVKDLNQRYIEVQQARSEAERSYILAKQKETEAKQQTILAKNNAKVAEENFEVAQKAVKENNRLLMLSIAQSMEAKAVTVQDKELAGGLAMQGYLFHTKYDDGSRKYDTYVFGGLYSALEKLSGANYNAIKVPGNLINKMFALAISKKSSTIFTSGNDGRIFQADFKKQTVTGQIGANAFPNRVLALSIDEKYLVNGSDSASLQIYDLSKTNSRPVLVAGHKGLVNDIKFLPDNSGFISASVDRTLRLTNPVTGQGSLFLEMPFSLRSFDISPDGKHLIGAATNGQLILLDLITKKYEALISEAPNRILSVAYHPSRQLVAYGTEYVDEKGLARRGTVKLLDLKSRKVTKELFGHTAGVSDIEFSPNGMLLASAGYDRKLQMWSVDQIEDLPITMDNNNGNIWKIAFSGDSDFLMASCNNGEVRVWQTNARMLAEQICPKLKRNMTPEEWKLYVGNEIGYESTCKSLLISDF
;
A
#
# COMPACT_ATOMS: atom_id res chain seq x y z
N GLU A 1 -48.59 -13.17 28.08
CA GLU A 1 -49.19 -14.46 27.66
C GLU A 1 -48.91 -14.80 26.20
N ALA A 2 -49.62 -14.24 25.22
CA ALA A 2 -49.46 -14.63 23.80
C ALA A 2 -48.01 -14.52 23.27
N TYR A 3 -47.29 -13.46 23.65
CA TYR A 3 -45.86 -13.32 23.29
C TYR A 3 -44.95 -14.25 24.10
N ASP A 4 -45.31 -14.59 25.33
CA ASP A 4 -44.44 -15.37 26.22
C ASP A 4 -44.46 -16.85 25.86
N GLU A 5 -45.53 -17.33 25.22
CA GLU A 5 -45.68 -18.65 24.58
C GLU A 5 -44.76 -18.88 23.37
N LEU A 6 -44.16 -17.82 22.82
CA LEU A 6 -43.29 -17.90 21.64
C LEU A 6 -41.86 -18.33 22.02
N THR A 7 -41.20 -19.07 21.12
CA THR A 7 -39.76 -19.36 21.21
C THR A 7 -38.93 -18.07 21.03
N PRO A 8 -37.64 -18.03 21.44
CA PRO A 8 -36.80 -16.84 21.27
C PRO A 8 -36.77 -16.31 19.82
N ARG A 9 -36.67 -17.20 18.83
CA ARG A 9 -36.71 -16.83 17.40
C ARG A 9 -38.08 -16.28 16.98
N GLN A 10 -39.16 -16.87 17.47
CA GLN A 10 -40.52 -16.38 17.19
C GLN A 10 -40.81 -15.03 17.86
N LYS A 11 -40.18 -14.75 19.02
CA LYS A 11 -40.24 -13.45 19.70
C LYS A 11 -39.58 -12.34 18.89
N GLU A 12 -38.46 -12.61 18.23
CA GLU A 12 -37.82 -11.68 17.28
C GLU A 12 -38.75 -11.39 16.10
N ILE A 13 -39.34 -12.43 15.51
CA ILE A 13 -40.29 -12.29 14.40
C ILE A 13 -41.53 -11.48 14.84
N ALA A 14 -42.04 -11.71 16.05
CA ALA A 14 -43.17 -10.96 16.60
C ALA A 14 -42.81 -9.48 16.80
N GLU A 15 -41.61 -9.17 17.29
CA GLU A 15 -41.14 -7.79 17.41
C GLU A 15 -41.07 -7.10 16.05
N ILE A 16 -40.49 -7.74 15.04
CA ILE A 16 -40.42 -7.23 13.66
C ILE A 16 -41.83 -7.03 13.10
N LEU A 17 -42.72 -8.01 13.27
CA LEU A 17 -44.12 -7.92 12.85
C LEU A 17 -44.80 -6.68 13.44
N PHE A 18 -44.74 -6.51 14.76
CA PHE A 18 -45.43 -5.42 15.44
C PHE A 18 -44.83 -4.05 15.10
N LYS A 19 -43.51 -3.92 15.00
CA LYS A 19 -42.84 -2.68 14.54
C LYS A 19 -43.24 -2.27 13.12
N ASN A 20 -43.59 -3.22 12.26
CA ASN A 20 -43.97 -2.93 10.87
C ASN A 20 -45.46 -2.65 10.66
N ILE A 21 -46.33 -3.10 11.57
CA ILE A 21 -47.78 -2.82 11.50
C ILE A 21 -48.22 -1.59 12.31
N THR A 22 -47.26 -0.89 12.92
CA THR A 22 -47.47 0.34 13.69
C THR A 22 -46.57 1.45 13.16
N GLU A 23 -47.01 2.70 13.30
CA GLU A 23 -46.21 3.88 13.00
C GLU A 23 -46.55 5.02 13.98
N LYS A 24 -45.69 6.02 14.13
CA LYS A 24 -46.01 7.24 14.86
C LYS A 24 -46.07 8.43 13.92
N ASN A 25 -47.09 9.28 14.11
CA ASN A 25 -47.16 10.56 13.42
C ASN A 25 -46.24 11.61 14.09
N GLN A 26 -46.18 12.80 13.49
CA GLN A 26 -45.39 13.93 14.03
C GLN A 26 -45.89 14.42 15.41
N GLU A 27 -47.14 14.14 15.76
CA GLU A 27 -47.74 14.43 17.07
C GLU A 27 -47.53 13.31 18.09
N ASN A 28 -46.63 12.34 17.79
CA ASN A 28 -46.27 11.22 18.65
C ASN A 28 -47.44 10.24 18.93
N GLN A 29 -48.51 10.28 18.14
CA GLN A 29 -49.65 9.37 18.22
C GLN A 29 -49.38 8.11 17.38
N GLY A 30 -49.65 6.95 17.96
CA GLY A 30 -49.54 5.66 17.28
C GLY A 30 -50.66 5.46 16.27
N LEU A 31 -50.30 5.17 15.02
CA LEU A 31 -51.17 4.85 13.90
C LEU A 31 -50.99 3.38 13.50
N ARG A 32 -52.05 2.77 12.98
CA ARG A 32 -51.98 1.46 12.36
C ARG A 32 -51.44 1.54 10.95
N ARG A 33 -50.70 0.51 10.56
CA ARG A 33 -50.15 0.36 9.23
C ARG A 33 -50.41 -1.07 8.74
N PRO A 34 -51.32 -1.30 7.78
CA PRO A 34 -51.49 -2.61 7.19
C PRO A 34 -50.21 -3.05 6.46
N CYS A 35 -49.71 -4.26 6.72
CA CYS A 35 -48.48 -4.79 6.13
C CYS A 35 -48.69 -6.21 5.55
N LYS A 36 -48.09 -6.50 4.40
CA LYS A 36 -48.14 -7.85 3.81
C LYS A 36 -47.22 -8.82 4.54
N ILE A 37 -47.62 -10.08 4.63
CA ILE A 37 -46.80 -11.17 5.20
C ILE A 37 -45.47 -11.31 4.46
N GLY A 38 -45.47 -11.25 3.13
CA GLY A 38 -44.25 -11.36 2.33
C GLY A 38 -43.18 -10.33 2.72
N LEU A 39 -43.58 -9.10 3.05
CA LEU A 39 -42.64 -8.06 3.50
C LEU A 39 -42.06 -8.39 4.90
N ILE A 40 -42.85 -8.98 5.79
CA ILE A 40 -42.39 -9.41 7.11
C ILE A 40 -41.43 -10.59 6.99
N CYS A 41 -41.66 -11.52 6.06
CA CYS A 41 -40.74 -12.62 5.74
C CYS A 41 -39.37 -12.08 5.29
N GLU A 42 -39.37 -11.09 4.38
CA GLU A 42 -38.14 -10.44 3.91
C GLU A 42 -37.39 -9.71 5.03
N LEU A 43 -38.11 -9.01 5.91
CA LEU A 43 -37.51 -8.24 7.01
C LEU A 43 -36.99 -9.10 8.16
N SER A 44 -37.60 -10.26 8.40
CA SER A 44 -37.22 -11.18 9.48
C SER A 44 -36.27 -12.31 9.04
N GLU A 45 -35.97 -12.41 7.75
CA GLU A 45 -35.25 -13.53 7.13
C GLU A 45 -35.84 -14.89 7.57
N ALA A 46 -37.17 -14.95 7.66
CA ALA A 46 -37.92 -16.12 8.12
C ALA A 46 -38.77 -16.69 6.99
N SER A 47 -39.04 -17.99 7.06
CA SER A 47 -39.92 -18.65 6.08
C SER A 47 -41.38 -18.21 6.27
N GLU A 48 -42.17 -18.28 5.19
CA GLU A 48 -43.60 -17.95 5.22
C GLU A 48 -44.35 -18.71 6.33
N ASN A 49 -44.04 -20.00 6.50
CA ASN A 49 -44.66 -20.84 7.52
C ASN A 49 -44.35 -20.37 8.96
N GLU A 50 -43.14 -19.87 9.21
CA GLU A 50 -42.75 -19.36 10.53
C GLU A 50 -43.47 -18.05 10.87
N VAL A 51 -43.54 -17.13 9.91
CA VAL A 51 -44.24 -15.85 10.10
C VAL A 51 -45.74 -16.08 10.30
N ILE A 52 -46.36 -16.93 9.47
CA ILE A 52 -47.78 -17.31 9.63
C ILE A 52 -48.01 -17.95 10.99
N HIS A 53 -47.13 -18.85 11.43
CA HIS A 53 -47.25 -19.49 12.75
C HIS A 53 -47.25 -18.47 13.89
N VAL A 54 -46.36 -17.47 13.86
CA VAL A 54 -46.33 -16.38 14.85
C VAL A 54 -47.62 -15.57 14.81
N VAL A 55 -48.10 -15.22 13.62
CA VAL A 55 -49.33 -14.44 13.43
C VAL A 55 -50.55 -15.18 13.98
N GLU A 56 -50.66 -16.50 13.76
CA GLU A 56 -51.78 -17.30 14.29
C GLU A 56 -51.84 -17.31 15.83
N GLN A 57 -50.69 -17.23 16.51
CA GLN A 57 -50.66 -17.15 17.97
C GLN A 57 -51.36 -15.89 18.51
N PHE A 58 -51.29 -14.78 17.77
CA PHE A 58 -51.93 -13.50 18.08
C PHE A 58 -53.34 -13.36 17.49
N ARG A 59 -53.83 -14.37 16.77
CA ARG A 59 -55.19 -14.43 16.21
C ARG A 59 -56.11 -15.38 16.96
N LYS A 60 -55.61 -16.32 17.78
CA LYS A 60 -56.41 -17.36 18.46
C LYS A 60 -57.75 -16.85 19.05
N PRO A 61 -58.82 -17.67 19.02
CA PRO A 61 -60.10 -17.33 19.66
C PRO A 61 -59.90 -16.90 21.12
N GLY A 62 -60.45 -15.74 21.51
CA GLY A 62 -60.25 -15.14 22.84
C GLY A 62 -59.10 -14.11 22.92
N ARG A 63 -58.23 -14.02 21.91
CA ARG A 63 -57.15 -13.02 21.81
C ARG A 63 -56.93 -12.60 20.35
N SER A 64 -57.82 -11.76 19.81
CA SER A 64 -57.73 -11.29 18.42
C SER A 64 -57.03 -9.92 18.37
N PHE A 65 -55.70 -9.93 18.45
CA PHE A 65 -54.91 -8.70 18.37
C PHE A 65 -54.69 -8.25 16.92
N LEU A 66 -54.72 -9.18 15.96
CA LEU A 66 -54.44 -8.95 14.55
C LEU A 66 -55.65 -9.27 13.66
N MET A 67 -55.77 -8.52 12.57
CA MET A 67 -56.71 -8.71 11.47
C MET A 67 -55.95 -9.19 10.22
N PRO A 68 -56.54 -10.02 9.34
CA PRO A 68 -57.91 -10.57 9.36
C PRO A 68 -58.12 -11.63 10.44
N GLY A 69 -59.37 -11.88 10.87
CA GLY A 69 -59.69 -12.88 11.92
C GLY A 69 -59.35 -14.33 11.52
N THR A 70 -59.34 -15.26 12.48
CA THR A 70 -58.87 -16.67 12.33
C THR A 70 -59.50 -17.49 11.22
N HIS A 71 -60.68 -17.11 10.75
CA HIS A 71 -61.41 -17.81 9.68
C HIS A 71 -60.78 -17.60 8.29
N VAL A 72 -59.83 -16.68 8.14
CA VAL A 72 -59.12 -16.42 6.88
C VAL A 72 -57.76 -17.12 6.89
N THR A 73 -57.53 -18.02 5.92
CA THR A 73 -56.23 -18.66 5.69
C THR A 73 -55.22 -17.65 5.16
N LEU A 74 -54.05 -17.54 5.79
CA LEU A 74 -53.01 -16.60 5.41
C LEU A 74 -52.06 -17.16 4.35
N ASN A 75 -51.55 -16.25 3.52
CA ASN A 75 -50.50 -16.49 2.54
C ASN A 75 -49.59 -15.25 2.44
N SER A 76 -48.48 -15.34 1.70
CA SER A 76 -47.54 -14.24 1.50
C SER A 76 -48.17 -12.91 1.03
N ASN A 77 -49.30 -12.94 0.33
CA ASN A 77 -50.01 -11.74 -0.14
C ASN A 77 -51.03 -11.18 0.85
N SER A 78 -51.28 -11.87 1.97
CA SER A 78 -52.24 -11.45 2.99
C SER A 78 -51.72 -10.23 3.74
N THR A 79 -52.59 -9.24 3.94
CA THR A 79 -52.28 -8.01 4.69
C THR A 79 -52.71 -8.19 6.13
N ILE A 80 -51.79 -7.96 7.06
CA ILE A 80 -51.99 -8.00 8.51
C ILE A 80 -52.02 -6.58 9.06
N GLU A 81 -52.93 -6.32 9.98
CA GLU A 81 -53.04 -5.06 10.71
C GLU A 81 -53.40 -5.32 12.18
N LEU A 82 -53.13 -4.36 13.06
CA LEU A 82 -53.66 -4.33 14.42
C LEU A 82 -55.18 -4.14 14.42
N SER A 83 -55.85 -4.92 15.28
CA SER A 83 -57.30 -4.82 15.51
C SER A 83 -57.73 -3.44 16.02
N HIS A 84 -56.97 -2.81 16.92
CA HIS A 84 -57.26 -1.48 17.45
C HIS A 84 -55.98 -0.71 17.87
N GLU A 85 -55.97 0.60 17.63
CA GLU A 85 -54.88 1.51 18.00
C GLU A 85 -54.62 1.64 19.51
N SER A 86 -55.61 1.36 20.36
CA SER A 86 -55.50 1.46 21.81
C SER A 86 -54.49 0.45 22.36
N LEU A 87 -54.24 -0.65 21.64
CA LEU A 87 -53.22 -1.64 21.98
C LEU A 87 -51.82 -1.01 22.06
N MET A 88 -51.52 -0.01 21.24
CA MET A 88 -50.23 0.70 21.30
C MET A 88 -50.05 1.52 22.59
N ARG A 89 -51.14 1.88 23.28
CA ARG A 89 -51.10 2.63 24.55
C ARG A 89 -51.12 1.71 25.77
N ILE A 90 -51.86 0.61 25.68
CA ILE A 90 -52.12 -0.29 26.81
C ILE A 90 -51.04 -1.38 26.91
N TRP A 91 -50.52 -1.87 25.78
CA TRP A 91 -49.49 -2.90 25.78
C TRP A 91 -48.09 -2.26 25.86
N VAL A 92 -47.52 -2.20 27.07
CA VAL A 92 -46.24 -1.55 27.36
C VAL A 92 -45.10 -1.95 26.41
N ARG A 93 -45.00 -3.25 26.07
CA ARG A 93 -43.97 -3.75 25.14
C ARG A 93 -44.17 -3.22 23.73
N LEU A 94 -45.42 -3.18 23.25
CA LEU A 94 -45.74 -2.59 21.95
C LEU A 94 -45.47 -1.09 21.94
N SER A 95 -45.83 -0.36 22.99
CA SER A 95 -45.48 1.07 23.11
C SER A 95 -43.97 1.27 22.97
N THR A 96 -43.17 0.48 23.68
CA THR A 96 -41.70 0.57 23.62
C THR A 96 -41.17 0.28 22.21
N TRP A 97 -41.70 -0.75 21.54
CA TRP A 97 -41.30 -1.06 20.17
C TRP A 97 -41.67 0.02 19.16
N VAL A 98 -42.85 0.63 19.34
CA VAL A 98 -43.31 1.75 18.53
C VAL A 98 -42.40 2.96 18.72
N ASP A 99 -41.98 3.24 19.96
CA ASP A 99 -41.02 4.30 20.29
C ASP A 99 -39.65 4.05 19.64
N GLU A 100 -39.10 2.84 19.80
CA GLU A 100 -37.81 2.48 19.23
C GLU A 100 -37.79 2.55 17.69
N GLU A 101 -38.86 2.10 17.04
CA GLU A 101 -38.99 2.17 15.58
C GLU A 101 -39.08 3.61 15.10
N ALA A 102 -39.82 4.47 15.82
CA ALA A 102 -39.92 5.89 15.50
C ALA A 102 -38.57 6.62 15.64
N GLU A 103 -37.84 6.37 16.73
CA GLU A 103 -36.48 6.91 16.93
C GLU A 103 -35.51 6.43 15.84
N SER A 104 -35.58 5.14 15.50
CA SER A 104 -34.75 4.54 14.46
C SER A 104 -35.02 5.14 13.09
N ALA A 105 -36.30 5.30 12.73
CA ALA A 105 -36.74 5.93 11.49
C ALA A 105 -36.29 7.40 11.41
N GLN A 106 -36.40 8.15 12.51
CA GLN A 106 -35.98 9.54 12.57
C GLN A 106 -34.47 9.69 12.41
N MET A 107 -33.68 8.83 13.06
CA MET A 107 -32.22 8.81 12.90
C MET A 107 -31.84 8.50 11.44
N TYR A 108 -32.46 7.51 10.82
CA TYR A 108 -32.21 7.18 9.41
C TYR A 108 -32.56 8.33 8.47
N LYS A 109 -33.70 9.00 8.66
CA LYS A 109 -34.08 10.19 7.88
C LYS A 109 -33.03 11.29 7.99
N ARG A 110 -32.53 11.58 9.20
CA ARG A 110 -31.46 12.57 9.42
C ARG A 110 -30.17 12.20 8.68
N ILE A 111 -29.78 10.92 8.68
CA ILE A 111 -28.59 10.46 7.94
C ILE A 111 -28.81 10.59 6.43
N SER A 112 -29.98 10.21 5.91
CA SER A 112 -30.30 10.33 4.48
C SER A 112 -30.31 11.78 4.00
N GLU A 113 -30.92 12.68 4.79
CA GLU A 113 -30.94 14.12 4.51
C GLU A 113 -29.54 14.72 4.52
N ALA A 114 -28.71 14.38 5.53
CA ALA A 114 -27.33 14.83 5.59
C ALA A 114 -26.50 14.31 4.41
N ALA A 115 -26.72 13.05 4.01
CA ALA A 115 -26.06 12.46 2.86
C ALA A 115 -26.47 13.15 1.55
N ALA A 116 -27.74 13.54 1.41
CA ALA A 116 -28.23 14.32 0.26
C ALA A 116 -27.61 15.72 0.22
N MET A 117 -27.56 16.41 1.36
CA MET A 117 -26.97 17.76 1.49
C MET A 117 -25.46 17.75 1.26
N TYR A 118 -24.76 16.70 1.69
CA TYR A 118 -23.33 16.47 1.41
C TYR A 118 -23.07 16.28 -0.08
N GLN A 119 -23.93 15.52 -0.78
CA GLN A 119 -23.80 15.31 -2.22
C GLN A 119 -23.95 16.61 -3.03
N ILE A 120 -24.76 17.56 -2.53
CA ILE A 120 -24.95 18.89 -3.12
C ILE A 120 -23.85 19.88 -2.65
N GLY A 121 -22.97 19.46 -1.74
CA GLY A 121 -21.87 20.28 -1.20
C GLY A 121 -22.29 21.33 -0.17
N LYS A 122 -23.51 21.23 0.38
CA LYS A 122 -24.04 22.19 1.37
C LYS A 122 -23.59 21.89 2.81
N THR A 123 -23.26 20.64 3.12
CA THR A 123 -22.84 20.20 4.45
C THR A 123 -21.58 19.35 4.37
N GLY A 124 -20.78 19.34 5.43
CA GLY A 124 -19.62 18.44 5.56
C GLY A 124 -20.00 17.06 6.10
N LEU A 125 -19.00 16.18 6.20
CA LEU A 125 -19.13 14.87 6.84
C LEU A 125 -19.41 15.02 8.34
N TRP A 126 -20.12 14.04 8.92
CA TRP A 126 -20.46 14.08 10.34
C TRP A 126 -19.24 13.88 11.24
N ARG A 127 -19.24 14.58 12.37
CA ARG A 127 -18.23 14.50 13.44
C ARG A 127 -18.91 14.13 14.76
N PRO A 128 -18.17 13.70 15.79
CA PRO A 128 -18.74 13.54 17.12
C PRO A 128 -19.35 14.87 17.62
N PRO A 129 -20.55 14.85 18.24
CA PRO A 129 -21.26 13.68 18.77
C PRO A 129 -22.17 12.94 17.77
N ASP A 130 -22.62 13.59 16.69
CA ASP A 130 -23.65 13.04 15.77
C ASP A 130 -23.19 11.75 15.06
N LEU A 131 -21.93 11.71 14.63
CA LEU A 131 -21.34 10.50 14.04
C LEU A 131 -21.40 9.31 15.02
N GLN A 132 -21.13 9.55 16.30
CA GLN A 132 -21.11 8.49 17.30
C GLN A 132 -22.51 7.99 17.62
N LEU A 133 -23.49 8.90 17.67
CA LEU A 133 -24.92 8.54 17.82
C LEU A 133 -25.39 7.67 16.66
N ALA A 134 -25.04 8.02 15.41
CA ALA A 134 -25.39 7.21 14.24
C ALA A 134 -24.67 5.86 14.18
N LEU A 135 -23.39 5.79 14.53
CA LEU A 135 -22.67 4.50 14.57
C LEU A 135 -23.23 3.58 15.66
N ASN A 136 -23.58 4.14 16.83
CA ASN A 136 -24.24 3.38 17.90
C ASN A 136 -25.63 2.90 17.48
N TRP A 137 -26.40 3.76 16.81
CA TRP A 137 -27.70 3.40 16.22
C TRP A 137 -27.55 2.27 15.19
N GLN A 138 -26.61 2.39 14.24
CA GLN A 138 -26.37 1.37 13.21
C GLN A 138 -25.99 0.02 13.83
N LYS A 139 -25.15 0.04 14.88
CA LYS A 139 -24.76 -1.17 15.62
C LYS A 139 -25.92 -1.79 16.40
N LYS A 140 -26.79 -0.98 16.99
CA LYS A 140 -27.95 -1.42 17.78
C LYS A 140 -29.09 -1.95 16.90
N GLN A 141 -29.48 -1.20 15.86
CA GLN A 141 -30.68 -1.46 15.06
C GLN A 141 -30.41 -2.27 13.78
N LYS A 142 -29.16 -2.34 13.29
CA LYS A 142 -28.75 -3.09 12.08
C LYS A 142 -29.74 -2.92 10.91
N PRO A 143 -29.94 -1.68 10.43
CA PRO A 143 -30.97 -1.39 9.42
C PRO A 143 -30.71 -2.15 8.11
N THR A 144 -31.76 -2.71 7.53
CA THR A 144 -31.71 -3.36 6.21
C THR A 144 -32.18 -2.40 5.12
N ARG A 145 -31.81 -2.69 3.87
CA ARG A 145 -32.26 -1.90 2.70
C ARG A 145 -33.78 -1.89 2.58
N THR A 146 -34.43 -3.04 2.80
CA THR A 146 -35.89 -3.21 2.76
C THR A 146 -36.59 -2.41 3.85
N TRP A 147 -36.04 -2.38 5.07
CA TRP A 147 -36.53 -1.53 6.16
C TRP A 147 -36.41 -0.05 5.81
N ALA A 148 -35.24 0.37 5.33
CA ALA A 148 -34.91 1.76 5.04
C ALA A 148 -35.74 2.37 3.91
N GLN A 149 -36.03 1.60 2.85
CA GLN A 149 -36.89 2.00 1.73
C GLN A 149 -38.28 2.47 2.16
N ARG A 150 -38.74 2.08 3.37
CA ARG A 150 -40.01 2.54 3.94
C ARG A 150 -40.01 4.03 4.30
N TYR A 151 -38.83 4.60 4.55
CA TYR A 151 -38.66 5.98 5.03
C TYR A 151 -37.97 6.87 4.00
N ASP A 152 -36.94 6.33 3.34
CA ASP A 152 -36.21 6.99 2.25
C ASP A 152 -35.55 5.92 1.36
N ILE A 153 -35.72 6.05 0.05
CA ILE A 153 -35.17 5.13 -0.97
C ILE A 153 -33.63 5.11 -1.02
N ALA A 154 -32.96 6.16 -0.51
CA ALA A 154 -31.53 6.38 -0.66
C ALA A 154 -30.66 5.71 0.42
N PHE A 155 -30.96 4.45 0.77
CA PHE A 155 -30.24 3.71 1.81
C PHE A 155 -28.74 3.60 1.56
N GLU A 156 -28.35 3.24 0.34
CA GLU A 156 -26.94 3.06 -0.02
C GLU A 156 -26.16 4.37 0.12
N ARG A 157 -26.76 5.50 -0.28
CA ARG A 157 -26.16 6.82 -0.11
C ARG A 157 -25.98 7.17 1.37
N ALA A 158 -26.99 6.91 2.20
CA ALA A 158 -26.95 7.17 3.63
C ALA A 158 -25.83 6.36 4.33
N ILE A 159 -25.69 5.07 3.99
CA ILE A 159 -24.65 4.21 4.56
C ILE A 159 -23.25 4.62 4.07
N VAL A 160 -23.08 4.90 2.77
CA VAL A 160 -21.79 5.37 2.23
C VAL A 160 -21.38 6.69 2.88
N PHE A 161 -22.32 7.61 3.10
CA PHE A 161 -22.05 8.86 3.80
C PHE A 161 -21.57 8.64 5.24
N LEU A 162 -22.21 7.72 5.98
CA LEU A 162 -21.83 7.39 7.36
C LEU A 162 -20.45 6.73 7.42
N ASP A 163 -20.16 5.78 6.53
CA ASP A 163 -18.86 5.12 6.44
C ASP A 163 -17.75 6.10 6.02
N THR A 164 -18.03 6.97 5.06
CA THR A 164 -17.09 8.02 4.63
C THR A 164 -16.80 8.97 5.80
N SER A 165 -17.82 9.36 6.56
CA SER A 165 -17.66 10.19 7.77
C SER A 165 -16.80 9.50 8.83
N ARG A 166 -16.98 8.20 9.06
CA ARG A 166 -16.16 7.40 9.98
C ARG A 166 -14.71 7.29 9.53
N ILE A 167 -14.46 6.87 8.29
CA ILE A 167 -13.12 6.63 7.76
C ILE A 167 -12.31 7.93 7.74
N THR A 168 -12.92 9.03 7.30
CA THR A 168 -12.25 10.34 7.27
C THR A 168 -11.91 10.83 8.67
N TYR A 169 -12.81 10.65 9.65
CA TYR A 169 -12.53 10.99 11.05
C TYR A 169 -11.39 10.15 11.64
N GLU A 170 -11.37 8.83 11.42
CA GLU A 170 -10.28 7.96 11.86
C GLU A 170 -8.93 8.33 11.20
N ALA A 171 -8.94 8.70 9.92
CA ALA A 171 -7.76 9.14 9.19
C ALA A 171 -7.23 10.49 9.74
N GLU A 172 -8.11 11.44 10.04
CA GLU A 172 -7.74 12.72 10.66
C GLU A 172 -7.13 12.54 12.04
N LEU A 173 -7.71 11.68 12.89
CA LEU A 173 -7.13 11.36 14.20
C LEU A 173 -5.71 10.80 14.07
N LYS A 174 -5.50 9.84 13.17
CA LYS A 174 -4.16 9.28 12.89
C LYS A 174 -3.20 10.35 12.37
N ASN A 175 -3.66 11.26 11.52
CA ASN A 175 -2.85 12.36 11.02
C ASN A 175 -2.46 13.35 12.13
N GLN A 176 -3.38 13.69 13.03
CA GLN A 176 -3.09 14.53 14.19
C GLN A 176 -2.07 13.87 15.13
N GLU A 177 -2.21 12.58 15.41
CA GLU A 177 -1.22 11.82 16.19
C GLU A 177 0.16 11.78 15.51
N MET A 178 0.21 11.55 14.20
CA MET A 178 1.45 11.56 13.43
C MET A 178 2.11 12.95 13.44
N MET A 179 1.33 14.02 13.32
CA MET A 179 1.83 15.40 13.39
C MET A 179 2.38 15.73 14.78
N GLN A 180 1.68 15.34 15.86
CA GLN A 180 2.20 15.48 17.23
C GLN A 180 3.49 14.70 17.46
N ARG A 181 3.62 13.48 16.91
CA ARG A 181 4.87 12.72 16.96
C ARG A 181 6.01 13.42 16.19
N ARG A 182 5.70 14.06 15.06
CA ARG A 182 6.69 14.83 14.27
C ARG A 182 7.13 16.10 15.00
N THR A 183 6.21 16.86 15.61
CA THR A 183 6.56 18.06 16.39
C THR A 183 7.43 17.71 17.59
N LEU A 184 7.10 16.63 18.32
CA LEU A 184 7.92 16.14 19.43
C LEU A 184 9.32 15.69 18.99
N ARG A 185 9.44 15.01 17.83
CA ARG A 185 10.76 14.66 17.26
C ARG A 185 11.57 15.91 16.88
N ARG A 186 10.95 16.91 16.25
CA ARG A 186 11.62 18.19 15.91
C ARG A 186 12.05 18.96 17.17
N ALA A 187 11.22 18.98 18.21
CA ALA A 187 11.56 19.58 19.50
C ALA A 187 12.78 18.89 20.17
N ARG A 188 12.85 17.56 20.11
CA ARG A 188 14.02 16.81 20.60
C ARG A 188 15.29 17.14 19.80
N VAL A 189 15.22 17.15 18.48
CA VAL A 189 16.39 17.47 17.64
C VAL A 189 16.88 18.91 17.87
N THR A 190 15.97 19.88 17.93
CA THR A 190 16.32 21.29 18.23
C THR A 190 16.93 21.45 19.62
N SER A 191 16.45 20.74 20.64
CA SER A 191 17.06 20.76 21.98
C SER A 191 18.49 20.21 22.01
N VAL A 192 18.80 19.17 21.22
CA VAL A 192 20.17 18.63 21.11
C VAL A 192 21.10 19.63 20.42
N ILE A 193 20.64 20.27 19.34
CA ILE A 193 21.42 21.28 18.62
C ILE A 193 21.73 22.49 19.53
N LEU A 194 20.74 22.97 20.29
CA LEU A 194 20.93 24.04 21.26
C LEU A 194 21.92 23.66 22.37
N GLY A 195 21.89 22.40 22.83
CA GLY A 195 22.86 21.89 23.81
C GLY A 195 24.30 21.90 23.27
N ILE A 196 24.51 21.51 22.01
CA ILE A 196 25.83 21.55 21.36
C ILE A 196 26.29 23.02 21.18
N ALA A 197 25.40 23.91 20.75
CA ALA A 197 25.72 25.33 20.60
C ALA A 197 26.11 25.98 21.94
N ALA A 198 25.44 25.62 23.03
CA ALA A 198 25.78 26.10 24.37
C ALA A 198 27.17 25.64 24.83
N LEU A 199 27.56 24.39 24.55
CA LEU A 199 28.91 23.90 24.84
C LEU A 199 29.99 24.65 24.05
N ILE A 200 29.73 24.93 22.77
CA ILE A 200 30.63 25.72 21.92
C ILE A 200 30.76 27.15 22.46
N ALA A 201 29.66 27.77 22.88
CA ALA A 201 29.67 29.12 23.47
C ALA A 201 30.46 29.19 24.78
N ILE A 202 30.35 28.18 25.65
CA ILE A 202 31.17 28.07 26.87
C ILE A 202 32.66 27.97 26.52
N LEU A 203 33.01 27.21 25.48
CA LEU A 203 34.39 27.04 25.04
C LEU A 203 34.98 28.37 24.49
N PHE A 204 34.20 29.12 23.71
CA PHE A 204 34.57 30.47 23.28
C PHE A 204 34.68 31.46 24.45
N PHE A 205 33.80 31.34 25.46
CA PHE A 205 33.86 32.19 26.65
C PHE A 205 35.13 31.95 27.47
N VAL A 206 35.52 30.69 27.67
CA VAL A 206 36.78 30.34 28.33
C VAL A 206 37.97 30.87 27.52
N TYR A 207 37.95 30.73 26.19
CA TYR A 207 38.99 31.29 25.34
C TYR A 207 39.10 32.82 25.47
N ALA A 208 37.98 33.54 25.46
CA ALA A 208 37.95 34.99 25.64
C ALA A 208 38.51 35.42 27.01
N LEU A 209 38.23 34.67 28.09
CA LEU A 209 38.82 34.92 29.41
C LEU A 209 40.34 34.73 29.40
N THR A 210 40.86 33.71 28.72
CA THR A 210 42.31 33.50 28.62
C THR A 210 43.00 34.62 27.84
N GLN A 211 42.38 35.13 26.78
CA GLN A 211 42.88 36.27 26.01
C GLN A 211 42.88 37.56 26.83
N ARG A 212 41.82 37.82 27.61
CA ARG A 212 41.77 39.00 28.50
C ARG A 212 42.92 39.02 29.51
N LEU A 213 43.24 37.87 30.10
CA LEU A 213 44.38 37.74 31.02
C LEU A 213 45.74 37.96 30.33
N GLN A 214 45.88 37.63 29.05
CA GLN A 214 47.10 37.89 28.28
C GLN A 214 47.28 39.39 27.97
N VAL A 215 46.18 40.11 27.69
CA VAL A 215 46.21 41.56 27.41
C VAL A 215 46.59 42.36 28.65
N GLU A 216 46.07 42.01 29.83
CA GLU A 216 46.43 42.69 31.08
C GLU A 216 47.94 42.59 31.39
N LYS A 217 48.57 41.45 31.09
CA LYS A 217 50.04 41.29 31.20
C LYS A 217 50.81 42.17 30.20
N GLN A 218 50.29 42.33 28.98
CA GLN A 218 50.89 43.18 27.95
C GLN A 218 50.81 44.67 28.29
N VAL A 219 49.70 45.13 28.89
CA VAL A 219 49.53 46.52 29.34
C VAL A 219 50.54 46.87 30.43
N LEU A 220 50.78 45.95 31.37
CA LEU A 220 51.72 46.15 32.47
C LEU A 220 53.17 46.31 31.97
N LEU A 221 53.57 45.52 30.96
CA LEU A 221 54.87 45.65 30.28
C LEU A 221 54.98 46.97 29.48
N ALA A 222 53.88 47.45 28.90
CA ALA A 222 53.85 48.71 28.15
C ALA A 222 53.98 49.95 29.06
N GLU A 223 53.41 49.91 30.27
CA GLU A 223 53.61 50.96 31.28
C GLU A 223 55.06 51.04 31.77
N GLU A 224 55.74 49.90 31.88
CA GLU A 224 57.15 49.81 32.25
C GLU A 224 58.04 50.45 31.16
N GLN A 225 57.76 50.18 29.87
CA GLN A 225 58.45 50.85 28.75
C GLN A 225 58.16 52.35 28.68
N LYS A 226 56.95 52.79 29.05
CA LYS A 226 56.59 54.21 29.05
C LYS A 226 57.37 55.02 30.09
N LYS A 227 57.69 54.44 31.26
CA LYS A 227 58.54 55.08 32.26
C LYS A 227 59.97 55.29 31.76
N LEU A 228 60.55 54.30 31.08
CA LEU A 228 61.89 54.39 30.49
C LEU A 228 61.98 55.45 29.37
N ALA A 229 60.91 55.62 28.59
CA ALA A 229 60.85 56.63 27.53
C ALA A 229 60.74 58.08 28.06
N VAL A 230 60.15 58.27 29.24
CA VAL A 230 60.06 59.59 29.90
C VAL A 230 61.41 60.01 30.48
N GLU A 231 62.16 59.08 31.08
CA GLU A 231 63.54 59.34 31.54
C GLU A 231 64.51 59.70 30.40
N ALA A 232 64.29 59.15 29.19
CA ALA A 232 65.08 59.50 28.00
C ALA A 232 64.74 60.91 27.47
N ARG A 233 63.47 61.35 27.61
CA ARG A 233 63.00 62.67 27.19
C ARG A 233 63.52 63.78 28.09
N ASP A 234 63.62 63.54 29.39
CA ASP A 234 64.09 64.55 30.35
C ASP A 234 65.61 64.78 30.25
N LYS A 235 66.39 63.77 29.85
CA LYS A 235 67.82 63.92 29.50
C LYS A 235 68.07 64.69 28.19
N ALA A 236 67.12 64.70 27.26
CA ALA A 236 67.26 65.43 25.99
C ALA A 236 67.03 66.95 26.17
N LYS A 237 66.18 67.35 27.13
CA LYS A 237 65.90 68.77 27.42
C LYS A 237 67.05 69.50 28.12
N GLU A 238 67.89 68.79 28.87
CA GLU A 238 69.11 69.38 29.46
C GLU A 238 70.16 69.78 28.40
N SER A 239 70.12 69.18 27.19
CA SER A 239 71.05 69.51 26.10
C SER A 239 70.65 70.71 25.24
N GLU A 240 69.39 71.17 25.33
CA GLU A 240 68.89 72.31 24.55
C GLU A 240 69.19 73.67 25.24
N ALA A 241 69.45 73.63 26.56
CA ALA A 241 69.74 74.82 27.37
C ALA A 241 71.15 75.41 27.20
N ARG A 242 72.00 74.83 26.34
CA ARG A 242 73.36 75.33 26.04
C ARG A 242 73.52 75.99 24.67
N ALA A 243 72.43 76.17 23.91
CA ALA A 243 72.49 76.71 22.55
C ALA A 243 71.89 78.13 22.40
N VAL A 244 71.78 78.91 23.49
CA VAL A 244 71.21 80.28 23.45
C VAL A 244 72.13 81.31 24.11
N GLU A 245 73.45 81.12 24.01
CA GLU A 245 74.47 82.08 24.48
C GLU A 245 75.14 82.87 23.33
N GLN A 246 74.44 83.11 22.22
CA GLN A 246 74.91 84.05 21.19
C GLN A 246 73.75 84.84 20.58
N LYS A 247 73.28 85.86 21.32
CA LYS A 247 72.34 86.86 20.82
C LYS A 247 72.86 88.25 21.20
N GLY A 248 73.52 88.92 20.25
CA GLY A 248 74.11 90.24 20.50
C GLY A 248 74.02 91.26 19.36
N ILE A 249 73.64 90.89 18.13
CA ILE A 249 73.56 91.86 17.02
C ILE A 249 72.41 91.50 16.06
N ALA A 250 71.16 91.79 16.43
CA ALA A 250 70.06 91.80 15.46
C ALA A 250 68.82 92.61 15.89
N GLU A 251 68.95 93.54 16.84
CA GLU A 251 67.78 94.24 17.39
C GLU A 251 67.29 95.42 16.53
N ALA A 252 67.93 95.74 15.40
CA ALA A 252 67.47 96.80 14.49
C ALA A 252 66.76 96.30 13.21
N ALA A 253 66.63 94.99 13.00
CA ALA A 253 65.88 94.39 11.88
C ALA A 253 64.44 93.98 12.27
N LEU A 254 64.08 94.10 13.55
CA LEU A 254 62.89 93.47 14.15
C LEU A 254 61.56 94.10 13.68
N ALA A 255 61.54 95.40 13.37
CA ALA A 255 60.28 96.09 13.05
C ALA A 255 59.78 95.92 11.59
N ARG A 256 60.68 95.74 10.59
CA ARG A 256 60.28 95.43 9.19
C ARG A 256 59.94 93.95 9.01
N ASN A 257 60.61 93.06 9.75
CA ASN A 257 60.29 91.64 9.76
C ASN A 257 58.96 91.36 10.46
N GLU A 258 58.53 92.14 11.47
CA GLU A 258 57.23 91.93 12.11
C GLU A 258 56.03 92.06 11.15
N GLN A 259 56.05 93.01 10.22
CA GLN A 259 54.97 93.17 9.24
C GLN A 259 54.97 92.07 8.16
N LEU A 260 56.15 91.70 7.66
CA LEU A 260 56.31 90.57 6.72
C LEU A 260 55.96 89.23 7.39
N VAL A 261 56.30 89.05 8.66
CA VAL A 261 55.94 87.87 9.47
C VAL A 261 54.43 87.85 9.75
N LYS A 262 53.78 88.99 9.95
CA LYS A 262 52.30 89.06 10.08
C LYS A 262 51.59 88.65 8.79
N ASP A 263 52.02 89.16 7.63
CA ASP A 263 51.41 88.81 6.33
C ASP A 263 51.72 87.36 5.93
N LEU A 264 52.95 86.89 6.17
CA LEU A 264 53.32 85.47 6.01
C LEU A 264 52.54 84.56 6.97
N ASN A 265 52.28 84.98 8.21
CA ASN A 265 51.47 84.21 9.15
C ASN A 265 50.01 84.13 8.70
N GLN A 266 49.44 85.21 8.16
CA GLN A 266 48.08 85.18 7.61
C GLN A 266 47.99 84.21 6.42
N ARG A 267 48.90 84.30 5.44
CA ARG A 267 48.94 83.36 4.31
C ARG A 267 49.25 81.94 4.73
N TYR A 268 50.10 81.75 5.74
CA TYR A 268 50.40 80.43 6.30
C TYR A 268 49.16 79.80 6.96
N ILE A 269 48.36 80.58 7.70
CA ILE A 269 47.10 80.11 8.29
C ILE A 269 46.10 79.72 7.19
N GLU A 270 45.96 80.52 6.14
CA GLU A 270 45.09 80.21 4.99
C GLU A 270 45.53 78.93 4.26
N VAL A 271 46.82 78.76 4.01
CA VAL A 271 47.38 77.55 3.37
C VAL A 271 47.21 76.32 4.28
N GLN A 272 47.35 76.47 5.60
CA GLN A 272 47.11 75.39 6.56
C GLN A 272 45.63 75.01 6.64
N GLN A 273 44.72 75.99 6.59
CA GLN A 273 43.28 75.75 6.52
C GLN A 273 42.91 75.01 5.23
N ALA A 274 43.37 75.49 4.07
CA ALA A 274 43.15 74.86 2.78
C ALA A 274 43.75 73.43 2.72
N ARG A 275 44.94 73.21 3.29
CA ARG A 275 45.54 71.88 3.40
C ARG A 275 44.70 70.95 4.29
N SER A 276 44.20 71.45 5.42
CA SER A 276 43.36 70.66 6.34
C SER A 276 42.02 70.26 5.70
N GLU A 277 41.44 71.13 4.88
CA GLU A 277 40.21 70.87 4.12
C GLU A 277 40.47 69.88 2.97
N ALA A 278 41.60 70.02 2.27
CA ALA A 278 42.06 69.07 1.26
C ALA A 278 42.33 67.67 1.87
N GLU A 279 42.94 67.60 3.06
CA GLU A 279 43.18 66.34 3.77
C GLU A 279 41.85 65.71 4.24
N ARG A 280 40.90 66.49 4.77
CA ARG A 280 39.56 66.01 5.15
C ARG A 280 38.78 65.47 3.95
N SER A 281 38.79 66.19 2.84
CA SER A 281 38.10 65.77 1.60
C SER A 281 38.75 64.53 0.98
N TYR A 282 40.07 64.41 1.03
CA TYR A 282 40.80 63.20 0.61
C TYR A 282 40.43 61.98 1.45
N ILE A 283 40.40 62.12 2.79
CA ILE A 283 40.01 61.03 3.70
C ILE A 283 38.57 60.59 3.41
N LEU A 284 37.65 61.53 3.24
CA LEU A 284 36.25 61.24 2.92
C LEU A 284 36.11 60.54 1.56
N ALA A 285 36.84 60.98 0.54
CA ALA A 285 36.85 60.34 -0.78
C ALA A 285 37.36 58.89 -0.69
N LYS A 286 38.40 58.66 0.13
CA LYS A 286 38.98 57.32 0.34
C LYS A 286 38.03 56.40 1.11
N GLN A 287 37.31 56.92 2.11
CA GLN A 287 36.24 56.19 2.80
C GLN A 287 35.13 55.77 1.82
N LYS A 288 34.63 56.71 0.99
CA LYS A 288 33.61 56.41 -0.03
C LYS A 288 34.10 55.39 -1.07
N GLU A 289 35.38 55.44 -1.46
CA GLU A 289 35.98 54.44 -2.33
C GLU A 289 35.95 53.04 -1.69
N THR A 290 36.30 52.93 -0.41
CA THR A 290 36.25 51.65 0.32
C THR A 290 34.81 51.13 0.48
N GLU A 291 33.85 52.01 0.76
CA GLU A 291 32.43 51.66 0.83
C GLU A 291 31.90 51.19 -0.53
N ALA A 292 32.25 51.87 -1.62
CA ALA A 292 31.88 51.48 -2.98
C ALA A 292 32.49 50.12 -3.38
N LYS A 293 33.74 49.84 -2.97
CA LYS A 293 34.38 48.53 -3.15
C LYS A 293 33.65 47.43 -2.38
N GLN A 294 33.28 47.67 -1.12
CA GLN A 294 32.49 46.74 -0.31
C GLN A 294 31.11 46.47 -0.93
N GLN A 295 30.41 47.51 -1.37
CA GLN A 295 29.13 47.40 -2.09
C GLN A 295 29.27 46.58 -3.37
N THR A 296 30.36 46.76 -4.13
CA THR A 296 30.63 45.97 -5.35
C THR A 296 30.84 44.49 -5.02
N ILE A 297 31.58 44.17 -3.96
CA ILE A 297 31.77 42.78 -3.50
C ILE A 297 30.44 42.17 -3.07
N LEU A 298 29.63 42.92 -2.31
CA LEU A 298 28.30 42.49 -1.88
C LEU A 298 27.37 42.23 -3.07
N ALA A 299 27.37 43.14 -4.06
CA ALA A 299 26.59 42.98 -5.29
C ALA A 299 27.02 41.73 -6.08
N LYS A 300 28.34 41.45 -6.18
CA LYS A 300 28.86 40.22 -6.80
C LYS A 300 28.43 38.96 -6.05
N ASN A 301 28.50 38.97 -4.72
CA ASN A 301 28.04 37.85 -3.90
C ASN A 301 26.54 37.61 -4.07
N ASN A 302 25.74 38.68 -4.06
CA ASN A 302 24.29 38.60 -4.29
C ASN A 302 23.96 38.08 -5.68
N ALA A 303 24.69 38.50 -6.71
CA ALA A 303 24.54 37.99 -8.07
C ALA A 303 24.82 36.49 -8.16
N LYS A 304 25.90 36.02 -7.50
CA LYS A 304 26.23 34.59 -7.43
C LYS A 304 25.14 33.78 -6.72
N VAL A 305 24.63 34.28 -5.59
CA VAL A 305 23.52 33.63 -4.87
C VAL A 305 22.24 33.61 -5.71
N ALA A 306 21.96 34.68 -6.48
CA ALA A 306 20.82 34.72 -7.39
C ALA A 306 20.94 33.68 -8.52
N GLU A 307 22.15 33.47 -9.05
CA GLU A 307 22.44 32.45 -10.06
C GLU A 307 22.26 31.03 -9.52
N GLU A 308 22.81 30.74 -8.33
CA GLU A 308 22.61 29.45 -7.64
C GLU A 308 21.12 29.18 -7.37
N ASN A 309 20.38 30.19 -6.91
CA ASN A 309 18.93 30.09 -6.70
C ASN A 309 18.16 29.87 -8.00
N PHE A 310 18.58 30.48 -9.10
CA PHE A 310 17.97 30.28 -10.41
C PHE A 310 18.17 28.86 -10.92
N GLU A 311 19.36 28.28 -10.75
CA GLU A 311 19.60 26.86 -11.09
C GLU A 311 18.74 25.92 -10.26
N VAL A 312 18.62 26.17 -8.95
CA VAL A 312 17.75 25.39 -8.06
C VAL A 312 16.29 25.52 -8.50
N ALA A 313 15.83 26.72 -8.85
CA ALA A 313 14.48 26.96 -9.35
C ALA A 313 14.23 26.21 -10.67
N GLN A 314 15.17 26.20 -11.61
CA GLN A 314 15.04 25.43 -12.85
C GLN A 314 14.94 23.93 -12.61
N LYS A 315 15.80 23.38 -11.72
CA LYS A 315 15.74 21.96 -11.34
C LYS A 315 14.41 21.62 -10.68
N ALA A 316 13.91 22.50 -9.81
CA ALA A 316 12.61 22.33 -9.16
C ALA A 316 11.45 22.38 -10.17
N VAL A 317 11.47 23.28 -11.15
CA VAL A 317 10.46 23.34 -12.22
C VAL A 317 10.50 22.07 -13.08
N LYS A 318 11.69 21.59 -13.45
CA LYS A 318 11.84 20.34 -14.22
C LYS A 318 11.29 19.15 -13.45
N GLU A 319 11.59 19.04 -12.16
CA GLU A 319 11.07 17.97 -11.30
C GLU A 319 9.56 18.09 -11.10
N ASN A 320 9.04 19.30 -10.91
CA ASN A 320 7.59 19.52 -10.82
C ASN A 320 6.86 19.09 -12.10
N ASN A 321 7.40 19.43 -13.27
CA ASN A 321 6.86 19.00 -14.56
C ASN A 321 6.91 17.48 -14.72
N ARG A 322 7.99 16.84 -14.27
CA ARG A 322 8.13 15.37 -14.25
C ARG A 322 7.03 14.74 -13.38
N LEU A 323 6.87 15.21 -12.15
CA LEU A 323 5.86 14.70 -11.21
C LEU A 323 4.43 14.93 -11.72
N LEU A 324 4.16 16.08 -12.34
CA LEU A 324 2.89 16.37 -12.98
C LEU A 324 2.57 15.33 -14.07
N MET A 325 3.53 15.04 -14.95
CA MET A 325 3.35 14.07 -16.03
C MET A 325 3.11 12.65 -15.51
N LEU A 326 3.82 12.24 -14.46
CA LEU A 326 3.60 10.93 -13.81
C LEU A 326 2.23 10.86 -13.11
N SER A 327 1.80 11.95 -12.46
CA SER A 327 0.46 12.02 -11.86
C SER A 327 -0.64 11.93 -12.91
N ILE A 328 -0.46 12.56 -14.07
CA ILE A 328 -1.38 12.45 -15.20
C ILE A 328 -1.39 11.00 -15.71
N ALA A 329 -0.21 10.39 -15.90
CA ALA A 329 -0.09 8.99 -16.35
C ALA A 329 -0.86 8.02 -15.44
N GLN A 330 -0.67 8.12 -14.12
CA GLN A 330 -1.38 7.30 -13.15
C GLN A 330 -2.90 7.52 -13.19
N SER A 331 -3.35 8.75 -13.37
CA SER A 331 -4.77 9.08 -13.55
C SER A 331 -5.34 8.42 -14.80
N MET A 332 -4.61 8.48 -15.92
CA MET A 332 -5.00 7.84 -17.19
C MET A 332 -5.10 6.31 -17.05
N GLU A 333 -4.13 5.68 -16.40
CA GLU A 333 -4.09 4.23 -16.17
C GLU A 333 -5.21 3.76 -15.24
N ALA A 334 -5.45 4.47 -14.13
CA ALA A 334 -6.58 4.21 -13.26
C ALA A 334 -7.91 4.36 -14.03
N LYS A 335 -8.00 5.36 -14.92
CA LYS A 335 -9.18 5.59 -15.73
C LYS A 335 -9.39 4.50 -16.78
N ALA A 336 -8.32 4.00 -17.40
CA ALA A 336 -8.34 2.90 -18.37
C ALA A 336 -9.03 1.64 -17.80
N VAL A 337 -8.89 1.38 -16.50
CA VAL A 337 -9.59 0.27 -15.82
C VAL A 337 -11.10 0.46 -15.80
N THR A 338 -11.58 1.69 -15.58
CA THR A 338 -13.02 1.99 -15.42
C THR A 338 -13.79 2.28 -16.71
N VAL A 339 -13.09 2.76 -17.76
CA VAL A 339 -13.71 3.14 -19.04
C VAL A 339 -14.22 1.91 -19.79
N GLN A 340 -15.45 1.98 -20.30
CA GLN A 340 -16.08 0.87 -21.04
C GLN A 340 -15.66 0.82 -22.52
N ASP A 341 -15.36 1.96 -23.14
CA ASP A 341 -14.81 1.99 -24.50
C ASP A 341 -13.42 1.36 -24.50
N LYS A 342 -13.29 0.21 -25.16
CA LYS A 342 -12.04 -0.54 -25.27
C LYS A 342 -10.94 0.20 -26.02
N GLU A 343 -11.28 1.02 -27.02
CA GLU A 343 -10.31 1.77 -27.81
C GLU A 343 -9.72 2.88 -26.95
N LEU A 344 -10.58 3.63 -26.25
CA LEU A 344 -10.16 4.66 -25.30
C LEU A 344 -9.38 4.06 -24.13
N ALA A 345 -9.82 2.92 -23.57
CA ALA A 345 -9.10 2.24 -22.49
C ALA A 345 -7.68 1.83 -22.93
N GLY A 346 -7.53 1.28 -24.14
CA GLY A 346 -6.22 0.96 -24.70
C GLY A 346 -5.35 2.20 -24.96
N GLY A 347 -5.94 3.28 -25.49
CA GLY A 347 -5.24 4.56 -25.69
C GLY A 347 -4.74 5.17 -24.39
N LEU A 348 -5.58 5.19 -23.35
CA LEU A 348 -5.22 5.70 -22.02
C LEU A 348 -4.10 4.89 -21.36
N ALA A 349 -4.22 3.55 -21.37
CA ALA A 349 -3.21 2.68 -20.78
C ALA A 349 -1.86 2.78 -21.51
N MET A 350 -1.88 2.82 -22.85
CA MET A 350 -0.67 2.95 -23.64
C MET A 350 -0.02 4.33 -23.45
N GLN A 351 -0.80 5.41 -23.43
CA GLN A 351 -0.25 6.75 -23.23
C GLN A 351 0.29 6.94 -21.82
N GLY A 352 -0.37 6.39 -20.79
CA GLY A 352 0.15 6.36 -19.41
C GLY A 352 1.51 5.66 -19.34
N TYR A 353 1.63 4.49 -19.96
CA TYR A 353 2.90 3.77 -20.08
C TYR A 353 3.98 4.60 -20.81
N LEU A 354 3.63 5.31 -21.89
CA LEU A 354 4.57 6.18 -22.60
C LEU A 354 5.05 7.36 -21.73
N PHE A 355 4.17 7.94 -20.90
CA PHE A 355 4.57 8.96 -19.95
C PHE A 355 5.46 8.41 -18.84
N HIS A 356 5.16 7.22 -18.29
CA HIS A 356 6.05 6.54 -17.36
C HIS A 356 7.43 6.28 -17.98
N THR A 357 7.51 5.74 -19.20
CA THR A 357 8.81 5.48 -19.84
C THR A 357 9.60 6.74 -20.17
N LYS A 358 8.93 7.88 -20.40
CA LYS A 358 9.58 9.16 -20.73
C LYS A 358 10.02 9.95 -19.51
N TYR A 359 9.23 9.93 -18.44
CA TYR A 359 9.43 10.80 -17.27
C TYR A 359 9.85 10.04 -16.01
N ASP A 360 9.69 8.72 -15.94
CA ASP A 360 10.24 7.94 -14.84
C ASP A 360 11.75 7.73 -15.01
N ASP A 361 12.48 7.66 -13.90
CA ASP A 361 13.93 7.42 -13.87
C ASP A 361 14.26 5.92 -13.89
N GLY A 362 13.25 5.07 -14.04
CA GLY A 362 13.36 3.62 -13.98
C GLY A 362 13.36 3.06 -12.56
N SER A 363 13.19 3.89 -11.53
CA SER A 363 13.08 3.43 -10.13
C SER A 363 11.84 2.56 -9.90
N ARG A 364 10.76 2.73 -10.69
CA ARG A 364 9.51 1.99 -10.57
C ARG A 364 9.22 1.10 -11.77
N LYS A 365 10.12 0.13 -12.01
CA LYS A 365 9.93 -0.89 -13.07
C LYS A 365 8.58 -1.63 -12.98
N TYR A 366 8.06 -1.84 -11.76
CA TYR A 366 6.85 -2.61 -11.48
C TYR A 366 5.73 -1.73 -10.91
N ASP A 367 5.47 -0.57 -11.52
CA ASP A 367 4.40 0.32 -11.07
C ASP A 367 3.01 -0.32 -11.23
N THR A 368 2.20 -0.25 -10.17
CA THR A 368 0.91 -0.94 -10.09
C THR A 368 -0.12 -0.36 -11.05
N TYR A 369 -0.10 0.95 -11.28
CA TYR A 369 -1.05 1.60 -12.19
C TYR A 369 -0.79 1.20 -13.64
N VAL A 370 0.48 1.17 -14.04
CA VAL A 370 0.90 0.74 -15.38
C VAL A 370 0.39 -0.67 -15.67
N PHE A 371 0.70 -1.64 -14.80
CA PHE A 371 0.24 -3.02 -14.99
C PHE A 371 -1.29 -3.14 -14.94
N GLY A 372 -1.96 -2.46 -14.01
CA GLY A 372 -3.42 -2.47 -13.91
C GLY A 372 -4.11 -1.94 -15.17
N GLY A 373 -3.63 -0.80 -15.70
CA GLY A 373 -4.11 -0.20 -16.93
C GLY A 373 -3.88 -1.11 -18.14
N LEU A 374 -2.65 -1.62 -18.30
CA LEU A 374 -2.28 -2.48 -19.44
C LEU A 374 -3.03 -3.82 -19.44
N TYR A 375 -3.14 -4.50 -18.29
CA TYR A 375 -3.92 -5.74 -18.20
C TYR A 375 -5.40 -5.52 -18.50
N SER A 376 -6.00 -4.48 -17.93
CA SER A 376 -7.42 -4.17 -18.18
C SER A 376 -7.67 -3.80 -19.65
N ALA A 377 -6.77 -3.04 -20.27
CA ALA A 377 -6.84 -2.72 -21.68
C ALA A 377 -6.76 -3.96 -22.57
N LEU A 378 -5.79 -4.86 -22.32
CA LEU A 378 -5.65 -6.09 -23.10
C LEU A 378 -6.84 -7.02 -22.96
N GLU A 379 -7.41 -7.13 -21.75
CA GLU A 379 -8.64 -7.86 -21.51
C GLU A 379 -9.81 -7.31 -22.34
N LYS A 380 -10.00 -5.99 -22.36
CA LYS A 380 -11.07 -5.35 -23.15
C LYS A 380 -10.87 -5.47 -24.65
N LEU A 381 -9.63 -5.39 -25.12
CA LEU A 381 -9.30 -5.46 -26.55
C LEU A 381 -9.34 -6.90 -27.09
N SER A 382 -8.90 -7.88 -26.30
CA SER A 382 -8.72 -9.27 -26.74
C SER A 382 -9.73 -10.25 -26.18
N GLY A 383 -10.55 -9.83 -25.20
CA GLY A 383 -11.52 -10.65 -24.49
C GLY A 383 -10.96 -11.27 -23.20
N ALA A 384 -11.85 -11.69 -22.30
CA ALA A 384 -11.53 -12.19 -20.95
C ALA A 384 -10.60 -13.42 -20.88
N ASN A 385 -10.44 -14.14 -21.98
CA ASN A 385 -9.65 -15.39 -22.04
C ASN A 385 -8.40 -15.25 -22.93
N TYR A 386 -7.95 -14.03 -23.22
CA TYR A 386 -6.79 -13.78 -24.08
C TYR A 386 -5.47 -14.39 -23.57
N ASN A 387 -5.44 -14.76 -22.29
CA ASN A 387 -4.30 -15.29 -21.58
C ASN A 387 -4.52 -16.71 -21.05
N ALA A 388 -5.54 -17.42 -21.54
CA ALA A 388 -5.93 -18.73 -21.02
C ALA A 388 -5.46 -19.87 -21.94
N ILE A 389 -4.74 -20.84 -21.36
CA ILE A 389 -4.47 -22.14 -21.97
C ILE A 389 -5.56 -23.10 -21.50
N LYS A 390 -6.41 -23.52 -22.43
CA LYS A 390 -7.47 -24.48 -22.13
C LYS A 390 -6.94 -25.91 -22.20
N VAL A 391 -6.97 -26.62 -21.07
CA VAL A 391 -6.53 -28.01 -21.00
C VAL A 391 -7.66 -28.93 -21.49
N PRO A 392 -7.40 -29.88 -22.40
CA PRO A 392 -8.42 -30.82 -22.88
C PRO A 392 -9.04 -31.64 -21.74
N GLY A 393 -10.35 -31.56 -21.59
CA GLY A 393 -11.09 -32.27 -20.55
C GLY A 393 -12.46 -31.64 -20.29
N ASN A 394 -13.14 -32.15 -19.28
CA ASN A 394 -14.39 -31.53 -18.83
C ASN A 394 -14.08 -30.16 -18.20
N LEU A 395 -14.98 -29.17 -18.38
CA LEU A 395 -14.85 -27.81 -17.86
C LEU A 395 -14.72 -27.70 -16.32
N ILE A 396 -14.92 -28.82 -15.60
CA ILE A 396 -14.86 -28.89 -14.13
C ILE A 396 -13.52 -29.54 -13.68
N ASN A 397 -12.55 -29.72 -14.57
CA ASN A 397 -11.24 -30.26 -14.19
C ASN A 397 -10.52 -29.28 -13.27
N LYS A 398 -10.24 -29.69 -12.03
CA LYS A 398 -9.55 -28.85 -11.04
C LYS A 398 -8.05 -29.03 -11.24
N MET A 399 -7.39 -28.04 -11.82
CA MET A 399 -5.94 -28.07 -12.01
C MET A 399 -5.27 -27.76 -10.67
N PHE A 400 -4.65 -28.76 -10.05
CA PHE A 400 -4.03 -28.65 -8.74
C PHE A 400 -2.52 -28.43 -8.81
N ALA A 401 -1.89 -28.88 -9.89
CA ALA A 401 -0.44 -28.92 -10.01
C ALA A 401 0.05 -28.17 -11.24
N LEU A 402 1.19 -27.49 -11.07
CA LEU A 402 1.89 -26.75 -12.11
C LEU A 402 3.40 -26.89 -11.89
N ALA A 403 4.13 -27.25 -12.94
CA ALA A 403 5.58 -27.22 -12.98
C ALA A 403 6.03 -26.55 -14.28
N ILE A 404 7.12 -25.79 -14.22
CA ILE A 404 7.59 -24.97 -15.34
C ILE A 404 9.04 -25.27 -15.67
N SER A 405 9.35 -25.34 -16.96
CA SER A 405 10.72 -25.34 -17.46
C SER A 405 11.33 -23.94 -17.24
N LYS A 406 12.52 -23.89 -16.66
CA LYS A 406 13.29 -22.67 -16.50
C LYS A 406 14.08 -22.32 -17.77
N LYS A 407 14.24 -23.27 -18.70
CA LYS A 407 14.99 -23.11 -19.97
C LYS A 407 14.11 -22.87 -21.20
N SER A 408 12.84 -23.29 -21.19
CA SER A 408 11.97 -23.28 -22.36
C SER A 408 10.58 -22.71 -22.07
N SER A 409 9.74 -22.59 -23.10
CA SER A 409 8.33 -22.20 -22.97
C SER A 409 7.41 -23.33 -22.46
N THR A 410 7.98 -24.42 -21.94
CA THR A 410 7.21 -25.61 -21.55
C THR A 410 6.68 -25.51 -20.12
N ILE A 411 5.40 -25.85 -19.95
CA ILE A 411 4.81 -26.17 -18.65
C ILE A 411 4.24 -27.58 -18.62
N PHE A 412 4.16 -28.12 -17.41
CA PHE A 412 3.44 -29.34 -17.08
C PHE A 412 2.35 -29.03 -16.07
N THR A 413 1.14 -29.53 -16.32
CA THR A 413 0.00 -29.29 -15.42
C THR A 413 -0.86 -30.54 -15.28
N SER A 414 -1.49 -30.66 -14.12
CA SER A 414 -2.35 -31.79 -13.81
C SER A 414 -3.40 -31.45 -12.76
N GLY A 415 -4.43 -32.29 -12.64
CA GLY A 415 -5.60 -32.02 -11.83
C GLY A 415 -6.27 -33.27 -11.28
N ASN A 416 -7.57 -33.14 -10.99
CA ASN A 416 -8.37 -34.20 -10.38
C ASN A 416 -8.69 -35.38 -11.30
N ASP A 417 -8.43 -35.26 -12.60
CA ASP A 417 -8.61 -36.31 -13.59
C ASP A 417 -7.39 -37.24 -13.75
N GLY A 418 -6.32 -37.00 -12.99
CA GLY A 418 -5.11 -37.83 -12.97
C GLY A 418 -4.25 -37.76 -14.23
N ARG A 419 -4.62 -36.95 -15.23
CA ARG A 419 -3.87 -36.78 -16.48
C ARG A 419 -2.83 -35.66 -16.36
N ILE A 420 -1.66 -35.88 -16.93
CA ILE A 420 -0.55 -34.91 -16.92
C ILE A 420 -0.37 -34.39 -18.34
N PHE A 421 -0.53 -33.08 -18.50
CA PHE A 421 -0.43 -32.39 -19.78
C PHE A 421 0.84 -31.56 -19.86
N GLN A 422 1.38 -31.48 -21.07
CA GLN A 422 2.41 -30.54 -21.48
C GLN A 422 1.77 -29.42 -22.30
N ALA A 423 2.18 -28.19 -22.06
CA ALA A 423 1.75 -27.04 -22.85
C ALA A 423 2.89 -26.05 -23.09
N ASP A 424 2.75 -25.23 -24.12
CA ASP A 424 3.63 -24.10 -24.41
C ASP A 424 2.92 -22.81 -23.98
N PHE A 425 3.49 -22.10 -22.99
CA PHE A 425 2.86 -20.91 -22.44
C PHE A 425 3.01 -19.66 -23.30
N LYS A 426 4.01 -19.61 -24.20
CA LYS A 426 4.18 -18.49 -25.15
C LYS A 426 3.20 -18.61 -26.32
N LYS A 427 2.96 -19.84 -26.78
CA LYS A 427 1.95 -20.14 -27.82
C LYS A 427 0.54 -20.29 -27.25
N GLN A 428 0.42 -20.42 -25.93
CA GLN A 428 -0.83 -20.68 -25.20
C GLN A 428 -1.57 -21.94 -25.67
N THR A 429 -0.84 -23.01 -26.01
CA THR A 429 -1.42 -24.25 -26.55
C THR A 429 -0.94 -25.48 -25.79
N VAL A 430 -1.83 -26.46 -25.63
CA VAL A 430 -1.47 -27.79 -25.11
C VAL A 430 -0.77 -28.57 -26.22
N THR A 431 0.43 -29.09 -25.92
CA THR A 431 1.26 -29.82 -26.89
C THR A 431 1.01 -31.32 -26.84
N GLY A 432 0.63 -31.87 -25.69
CA GLY A 432 0.34 -33.29 -25.55
C GLY A 432 0.09 -33.75 -24.12
N GLN A 433 -0.26 -35.03 -23.97
CA GLN A 433 -0.38 -35.71 -22.68
C GLN A 433 0.84 -36.60 -22.46
N ILE A 434 1.48 -36.49 -21.29
CA ILE A 434 2.70 -37.26 -20.95
C ILE A 434 2.37 -38.53 -20.19
N GLY A 435 1.32 -38.49 -19.37
CA GLY A 435 0.97 -39.60 -18.50
C GLY A 435 -0.44 -39.46 -17.95
N ALA A 436 -0.91 -40.54 -17.35
CA ALA A 436 -2.14 -40.56 -16.58
C ALA A 436 -2.06 -41.61 -15.48
N ASN A 437 -2.85 -41.41 -14.43
CA ASN A 437 -3.12 -42.43 -13.42
C ASN A 437 -4.57 -42.30 -12.92
N ALA A 438 -4.99 -43.24 -12.07
CA ALA A 438 -6.37 -43.34 -11.60
C ALA A 438 -6.71 -42.38 -10.44
N PHE A 439 -5.75 -41.61 -9.94
CA PHE A 439 -5.88 -40.76 -8.76
C PHE A 439 -5.74 -39.28 -9.14
N PRO A 440 -6.40 -38.37 -8.39
CA PRO A 440 -6.13 -36.94 -8.49
C PRO A 440 -4.65 -36.62 -8.27
N ASN A 441 -4.05 -35.85 -9.16
CA ASN A 441 -2.68 -35.37 -9.02
C ASN A 441 -2.67 -34.06 -8.24
N ARG A 442 -1.80 -33.94 -7.23
CA ARG A 442 -1.75 -32.80 -6.29
C ARG A 442 -0.56 -31.90 -6.53
N VAL A 443 0.59 -32.48 -6.86
CA VAL A 443 1.84 -31.75 -6.99
C VAL A 443 2.66 -32.32 -8.13
N LEU A 444 3.29 -31.42 -8.88
CA LEU A 444 4.27 -31.73 -9.91
C LEU A 444 5.56 -31.00 -9.53
N ALA A 445 6.69 -31.69 -9.66
CA ALA A 445 8.00 -31.09 -9.47
C ALA A 445 8.90 -31.47 -10.64
N LEU A 446 9.53 -30.48 -11.26
CA LEU A 446 10.50 -30.68 -12.33
C LEU A 446 11.91 -30.63 -11.75
N SER A 447 12.78 -31.55 -12.15
CA SER A 447 14.19 -31.53 -11.77
C SER A 447 14.89 -30.31 -12.35
N ILE A 448 15.97 -29.86 -11.70
CA ILE A 448 16.71 -28.65 -12.11
C ILE A 448 17.36 -28.84 -13.50
N ASP A 449 17.76 -30.06 -13.83
CA ASP A 449 18.26 -30.40 -15.15
C ASP A 449 17.15 -30.62 -16.20
N GLU A 450 15.88 -30.61 -15.78
CA GLU A 450 14.66 -30.80 -16.56
C GLU A 450 14.54 -32.19 -17.21
N LYS A 451 15.26 -33.20 -16.69
CA LYS A 451 15.16 -34.58 -17.16
C LYS A 451 14.06 -35.38 -16.50
N TYR A 452 13.69 -35.04 -15.26
CA TYR A 452 12.73 -35.82 -14.49
C TYR A 452 11.55 -34.95 -14.05
N LEU A 453 10.34 -35.43 -14.30
CA LEU A 453 9.11 -34.88 -13.77
C LEU A 453 8.54 -35.84 -12.72
N VAL A 454 8.37 -35.36 -11.50
CA VAL A 454 7.82 -36.13 -10.39
C VAL A 454 6.39 -35.71 -10.15
N ASN A 455 5.50 -36.69 -10.04
CA ASN A 455 4.09 -36.50 -9.75
C ASN A 455 3.73 -37.11 -8.39
N GLY A 456 3.15 -36.29 -7.53
CA GLY A 456 2.49 -36.70 -6.29
C GLY A 456 0.98 -36.63 -6.45
N SER A 457 0.30 -37.74 -6.12
CA SER A 457 -1.15 -37.89 -6.24
C SER A 457 -1.78 -38.16 -4.87
N ASP A 458 -3.09 -38.38 -4.86
CA ASP A 458 -3.81 -38.90 -3.70
C ASP A 458 -3.42 -40.37 -3.37
N SER A 459 -2.63 -41.03 -4.24
CA SER A 459 -2.05 -42.34 -3.94
C SER A 459 -0.85 -42.25 -3.00
N ALA A 460 -0.55 -43.37 -2.36
CA ALA A 460 0.62 -43.56 -1.50
C ALA A 460 1.96 -43.63 -2.26
N SER A 461 1.92 -43.72 -3.60
CA SER A 461 3.10 -43.85 -4.45
C SER A 461 3.36 -42.58 -5.26
N LEU A 462 4.63 -42.25 -5.46
CA LEU A 462 5.03 -41.20 -6.41
C LEU A 462 5.30 -41.81 -7.78
N GLN A 463 5.14 -41.00 -8.82
CA GLN A 463 5.47 -41.38 -10.19
C GLN A 463 6.59 -40.49 -10.71
N ILE A 464 7.68 -41.07 -11.19
CA ILE A 464 8.78 -40.35 -11.82
C ILE A 464 8.76 -40.61 -13.32
N TYR A 465 8.64 -39.55 -14.11
CA TYR A 465 8.69 -39.57 -15.57
C TYR A 465 10.07 -39.10 -16.03
N ASP A 466 10.74 -39.91 -16.86
CA ASP A 466 11.98 -39.54 -17.53
C ASP A 466 11.62 -38.84 -18.86
N LEU A 467 11.75 -37.50 -18.87
CA LEU A 467 11.41 -36.64 -20.00
C LEU A 467 12.38 -36.78 -21.17
N SER A 468 13.55 -37.40 -20.97
CA SER A 468 14.49 -37.71 -22.05
C SER A 468 14.02 -38.88 -22.92
N LYS A 469 13.12 -39.72 -22.40
CA LYS A 469 12.58 -40.90 -23.07
C LYS A 469 11.11 -40.71 -23.40
N THR A 470 10.81 -40.61 -24.69
CA THR A 470 9.42 -40.53 -25.18
C THR A 470 8.65 -41.81 -24.81
N ASN A 471 7.42 -41.64 -24.30
CA ASN A 471 6.51 -42.74 -23.92
C ASN A 471 7.05 -43.78 -22.93
N SER A 472 8.04 -43.42 -22.10
CA SER A 472 8.49 -44.30 -21.02
C SER A 472 7.43 -44.43 -19.92
N ARG A 473 7.27 -45.65 -19.37
CA ARG A 473 6.41 -45.86 -18.19
C ARG A 473 7.06 -45.20 -16.98
N PRO A 474 6.28 -44.54 -16.10
CA PRO A 474 6.84 -43.91 -14.92
C PRO A 474 7.42 -44.93 -13.94
N VAL A 475 8.51 -44.58 -13.29
CA VAL A 475 9.03 -45.34 -12.14
C VAL A 475 8.15 -45.05 -10.94
N LEU A 476 7.60 -46.11 -10.34
CA LEU A 476 6.77 -45.99 -9.13
C LEU A 476 7.65 -46.04 -7.89
N VAL A 477 7.57 -45.00 -7.07
CA VAL A 477 8.27 -44.93 -5.79
C VAL A 477 7.27 -45.21 -4.68
N ALA A 478 7.41 -46.36 -4.04
CA ALA A 478 6.63 -46.73 -2.87
C ALA A 478 7.25 -46.17 -1.59
N GLY A 479 6.43 -45.90 -0.58
CA GLY A 479 6.92 -45.63 0.77
C GLY A 479 5.98 -44.81 1.64
N HIS A 480 5.35 -43.78 1.08
CA HIS A 480 4.34 -43.02 1.81
C HIS A 480 3.11 -43.91 2.11
N LYS A 481 2.35 -43.51 3.12
CA LYS A 481 1.10 -44.20 3.55
C LYS A 481 -0.15 -43.34 3.32
N GLY A 482 0.01 -42.17 2.70
CA GLY A 482 -1.09 -41.26 2.39
C GLY A 482 -0.71 -40.31 1.26
N LEU A 483 -1.62 -39.39 0.97
CA LEU A 483 -1.46 -38.41 -0.11
C LEU A 483 -0.22 -37.54 0.09
N VAL A 484 0.37 -37.10 -1.01
CA VAL A 484 1.56 -36.25 -1.02
C VAL A 484 1.14 -34.78 -1.19
N ASN A 485 1.52 -33.95 -0.24
CA ASN A 485 1.15 -32.54 -0.19
C ASN A 485 2.07 -31.67 -1.06
N ASP A 486 3.38 -31.91 -1.01
CA ASP A 486 4.37 -31.09 -1.70
C ASP A 486 5.64 -31.88 -2.02
N ILE A 487 6.37 -31.47 -3.06
CA ILE A 487 7.61 -32.11 -3.54
C ILE A 487 8.57 -31.01 -4.02
N LYS A 488 9.83 -31.07 -3.58
CA LYS A 488 10.89 -30.14 -4.02
C LYS A 488 12.19 -30.89 -4.28
N PHE A 489 12.85 -30.55 -5.38
CA PHE A 489 14.20 -31.02 -5.67
C PHE A 489 15.22 -30.28 -4.82
N LEU A 490 16.28 -30.98 -4.42
CA LEU A 490 17.45 -30.36 -3.79
C LEU A 490 18.20 -29.52 -4.84
N PRO A 491 18.75 -28.35 -4.48
CA PRO A 491 19.44 -27.47 -5.44
C PRO A 491 20.61 -28.11 -6.20
N ASP A 492 21.23 -29.15 -5.62
CA ASP A 492 22.32 -29.92 -6.23
C ASP A 492 21.84 -31.04 -7.17
N ASN A 493 20.53 -31.21 -7.34
CA ASN A 493 19.88 -32.25 -8.12
C ASN A 493 20.21 -33.69 -7.66
N SER A 494 20.74 -33.88 -6.44
CA SER A 494 21.07 -35.19 -5.87
C SER A 494 19.84 -36.05 -5.55
N GLY A 495 18.71 -35.40 -5.33
CA GLY A 495 17.46 -36.01 -4.91
C GLY A 495 16.32 -35.02 -4.85
N PHE A 496 15.14 -35.51 -4.48
CA PHE A 496 14.02 -34.67 -4.09
C PHE A 496 13.43 -35.12 -2.74
N ILE A 497 12.85 -34.17 -2.03
CA ILE A 497 12.11 -34.41 -0.79
C ILE A 497 10.63 -34.41 -1.11
N SER A 498 9.89 -35.36 -0.56
CA SER A 498 8.43 -35.42 -0.61
C SER A 498 7.83 -35.37 0.79
N ALA A 499 6.79 -34.55 0.96
CA ALA A 499 6.05 -34.41 2.21
C ALA A 499 4.64 -34.96 2.08
N SER A 500 4.22 -35.81 3.02
CA SER A 500 2.91 -36.46 3.00
C SER A 500 2.07 -36.17 4.24
N VAL A 501 0.76 -36.39 4.12
CA VAL A 501 -0.20 -36.38 5.23
C VAL A 501 0.15 -37.44 6.29
N ASP A 502 0.90 -38.48 5.93
CA ASP A 502 1.42 -39.47 6.90
C ASP A 502 2.47 -38.91 7.88
N ARG A 503 2.78 -37.61 7.80
CA ARG A 503 3.75 -36.86 8.63
C ARG A 503 5.21 -37.24 8.39
N THR A 504 5.49 -37.93 7.29
CA THR A 504 6.85 -38.28 6.89
C THR A 504 7.36 -37.36 5.79
N LEU A 505 8.66 -37.06 5.89
CA LEU A 505 9.48 -36.54 4.80
C LEU A 505 10.30 -37.70 4.26
N ARG A 506 10.36 -37.87 2.94
CA ARG A 506 11.19 -38.89 2.30
C ARG A 506 12.15 -38.27 1.31
N LEU A 507 13.37 -38.78 1.27
CA LEU A 507 14.39 -38.40 0.30
C LEU A 507 14.50 -39.50 -0.75
N THR A 508 14.34 -39.12 -2.01
CA THR A 508 14.29 -40.07 -3.13
C THR A 508 15.27 -39.67 -4.22
N ASN A 509 15.98 -40.66 -4.76
CA ASN A 509 16.83 -40.48 -5.94
C ASN A 509 15.95 -40.51 -7.21
N PRO A 510 15.97 -39.45 -8.04
CA PRO A 510 15.11 -39.36 -9.23
C PRO A 510 15.48 -40.36 -10.33
N VAL A 511 16.73 -40.81 -10.39
CA VAL A 511 17.22 -41.73 -11.43
C VAL A 511 16.81 -43.16 -11.13
N THR A 512 17.02 -43.62 -9.88
CA THR A 512 16.78 -45.02 -9.49
C THR A 512 15.37 -45.24 -8.93
N GLY A 513 14.69 -44.18 -8.50
CA GLY A 513 13.42 -44.27 -7.78
C GLY A 513 13.54 -44.86 -6.37
N GLN A 514 14.76 -45.03 -5.86
CA GLN A 514 14.98 -45.51 -4.49
C GLN A 514 14.72 -44.37 -3.50
N GLY A 515 13.72 -44.54 -2.65
CA GLY A 515 13.33 -43.59 -1.61
C GLY A 515 13.60 -44.14 -0.20
N SER A 516 14.05 -43.27 0.70
CA SER A 516 14.27 -43.58 2.12
C SER A 516 13.50 -42.61 3.02
N LEU A 517 13.11 -43.06 4.22
CA LEU A 517 12.53 -42.18 5.23
C LEU A 517 13.60 -41.17 5.68
N PHE A 518 13.33 -39.89 5.45
CA PHE A 518 14.25 -38.82 5.83
C PHE A 518 14.03 -38.40 7.29
N LEU A 519 12.78 -38.10 7.64
CA LEU A 519 12.33 -37.67 8.97
C LEU A 519 10.84 -37.96 9.17
N GLU A 520 10.44 -38.40 10.36
CA GLU A 520 9.03 -38.42 10.80
C GLU A 520 8.79 -37.27 11.77
N MET A 521 7.71 -36.50 11.53
CA MET A 521 7.37 -35.31 12.31
C MET A 521 6.06 -35.50 13.07
N PRO A 522 5.81 -34.74 14.16
CA PRO A 522 4.55 -34.86 14.92
C PRO A 522 3.33 -34.30 14.16
N PHE A 523 3.56 -33.54 13.09
CA PHE A 523 2.54 -32.93 12.22
C PHE A 523 2.92 -33.13 10.76
N SER A 524 1.94 -33.02 9.86
CA SER A 524 2.18 -33.02 8.41
C SER A 524 2.49 -31.60 7.91
N LEU A 525 3.27 -31.50 6.84
CA LEU A 525 3.51 -30.24 6.13
C LEU A 525 2.53 -30.10 4.98
N ARG A 526 1.87 -28.95 4.90
CA ARG A 526 0.97 -28.58 3.80
C ARG A 526 1.76 -28.10 2.58
N SER A 527 2.81 -27.33 2.82
CA SER A 527 3.74 -26.86 1.80
C SER A 527 5.12 -26.67 2.44
N PHE A 528 6.17 -26.77 1.65
CA PHE A 528 7.50 -26.45 2.11
C PHE A 528 8.36 -25.93 0.96
N ASP A 529 9.44 -25.25 1.31
CA ASP A 529 10.45 -24.82 0.35
C ASP A 529 11.85 -25.07 0.90
N ILE A 530 12.81 -25.24 -0.01
CA ILE A 530 14.21 -25.54 0.34
C ILE A 530 15.04 -24.28 0.12
N SER A 531 15.91 -23.97 1.07
CA SER A 531 16.78 -22.81 0.97
C SER A 531 17.68 -22.90 -0.27
N PRO A 532 18.06 -21.77 -0.89
CA PRO A 532 18.90 -21.76 -2.08
C PRO A 532 20.26 -22.47 -1.90
N ASP A 533 20.79 -22.53 -0.67
CA ASP A 533 22.01 -23.24 -0.33
C ASP A 533 21.83 -24.75 -0.09
N GLY A 534 20.59 -25.26 -0.11
CA GLY A 534 20.24 -26.67 0.09
C GLY A 534 20.40 -27.17 1.52
N LYS A 535 20.64 -26.29 2.50
CA LYS A 535 20.92 -26.70 3.90
C LYS A 535 19.70 -26.71 4.79
N HIS A 536 18.70 -25.89 4.48
CA HIS A 536 17.52 -25.72 5.31
C HIS A 536 16.24 -25.92 4.50
N LEU A 537 15.18 -26.27 5.21
CA LEU A 537 13.83 -26.38 4.70
C LEU A 537 12.92 -25.54 5.58
N ILE A 538 12.04 -24.74 4.96
CA ILE A 538 10.97 -24.06 5.68
C ILE A 538 9.64 -24.75 5.37
N GLY A 539 8.90 -25.09 6.42
CA GLY A 539 7.67 -25.88 6.30
C GLY A 539 6.48 -25.16 6.89
N ALA A 540 5.38 -25.13 6.15
CA ALA A 540 4.06 -24.77 6.65
C ALA A 540 3.38 -26.02 7.23
N ALA A 541 3.37 -26.12 8.57
CA ALA A 541 2.77 -27.24 9.27
C ALA A 541 1.24 -27.08 9.38
N THR A 542 0.53 -28.20 9.34
CA THR A 542 -0.95 -28.23 9.40
C THR A 542 -1.53 -27.75 10.73
N ASN A 543 -0.71 -27.66 11.78
CA ASN A 543 -1.07 -27.08 13.07
C ASN A 543 -0.92 -25.53 13.11
N GLY A 544 -0.62 -24.88 11.98
CA GLY A 544 -0.47 -23.42 11.88
C GLY A 544 0.91 -22.90 12.28
N GLN A 545 1.92 -23.77 12.39
CA GLN A 545 3.30 -23.38 12.64
C GLN A 545 4.10 -23.24 11.35
N LEU A 546 4.98 -22.24 11.30
CA LEU A 546 6.04 -22.14 10.32
C LEU A 546 7.31 -22.69 10.96
N ILE A 547 7.88 -23.76 10.39
CA ILE A 547 9.04 -24.45 10.96
C ILE A 547 10.28 -24.26 10.10
N LEU A 548 11.46 -24.22 10.72
CA LEU A 548 12.74 -24.33 10.05
C LEU A 548 13.36 -25.68 10.39
N LEU A 549 13.70 -26.45 9.38
CA LEU A 549 14.35 -27.76 9.49
C LEU A 549 15.76 -27.66 8.88
N ASP A 550 16.77 -28.06 9.64
CA ASP A 550 18.13 -28.28 9.13
C ASP A 550 18.21 -29.66 8.48
N LEU A 551 18.56 -29.70 7.20
CA LEU A 551 18.60 -30.93 6.41
C LEU A 551 19.80 -31.82 6.72
N ILE A 552 20.86 -31.28 7.34
CA ILE A 552 22.06 -32.02 7.74
C ILE A 552 21.84 -32.63 9.12
N THR A 553 21.43 -31.83 10.11
CA THR A 553 21.27 -32.29 11.49
C THR A 553 19.92 -32.95 11.75
N LYS A 554 18.95 -32.79 10.84
CA LYS A 554 17.56 -33.29 10.95
C LYS A 554 16.81 -32.76 12.17
N LYS A 555 17.23 -31.60 12.67
CA LYS A 555 16.55 -30.89 13.77
C LYS A 555 15.66 -29.80 13.20
N TYR A 556 14.46 -29.66 13.77
CA TYR A 556 13.56 -28.57 13.43
C TYR A 556 13.26 -27.68 14.64
N GLU A 557 12.92 -26.43 14.35
CA GLU A 557 12.43 -25.45 15.30
C GLU A 557 11.18 -24.74 14.74
N ALA A 558 10.29 -24.28 15.62
CA ALA A 558 9.16 -23.44 15.22
C ALA A 558 9.59 -21.97 15.19
N LEU A 559 9.43 -21.30 14.04
CA LEU A 559 9.75 -19.88 13.87
C LEU A 559 8.59 -18.97 14.26
N ILE A 560 7.40 -19.30 13.79
CA ILE A 560 6.16 -18.54 13.97
C ILE A 560 5.02 -19.52 14.23
N SER A 561 4.05 -19.12 15.05
CA SER A 561 2.77 -19.82 15.21
C SER A 561 1.63 -18.85 14.91
N GLU A 562 0.81 -19.20 13.94
CA GLU A 562 -0.38 -18.44 13.53
C GLU A 562 -1.68 -19.05 14.06
N ALA A 563 -1.60 -20.12 14.88
CA ALA A 563 -2.77 -20.81 15.41
C ALA A 563 -3.74 -19.83 16.11
N PRO A 564 -5.06 -19.93 15.88
CA PRO A 564 -5.77 -21.01 15.18
C PRO A 564 -5.79 -20.89 13.64
N ASN A 565 -5.16 -19.86 13.05
CA ASN A 565 -5.09 -19.71 11.60
C ASN A 565 -4.17 -20.78 10.98
N ARG A 566 -4.40 -21.07 9.70
CA ARG A 566 -3.63 -22.04 8.95
C ARG A 566 -2.58 -21.34 8.10
N ILE A 567 -1.43 -21.98 7.93
CA ILE A 567 -0.44 -21.60 6.93
C ILE A 567 -0.58 -22.58 5.76
N LEU A 568 -0.85 -22.04 4.57
CA LEU A 568 -1.17 -22.84 3.38
C LEU A 568 -0.01 -22.96 2.42
N SER A 569 0.86 -21.96 2.36
CA SER A 569 1.94 -21.84 1.39
C SER A 569 3.15 -21.12 1.99
N VAL A 570 4.34 -21.44 1.47
CA VAL A 570 5.60 -20.82 1.89
C VAL A 570 6.60 -20.81 0.74
N ALA A 571 7.43 -19.76 0.66
CA ALA A 571 8.52 -19.66 -0.30
C ALA A 571 9.73 -18.93 0.30
N TYR A 572 10.93 -19.41 -0.02
CA TYR A 572 12.17 -18.67 0.19
C TYR A 572 12.35 -17.60 -0.88
N HIS A 573 12.87 -16.46 -0.47
CA HIS A 573 13.43 -15.51 -1.42
C HIS A 573 14.75 -16.10 -1.99
N PRO A 574 15.03 -15.95 -3.31
CA PRO A 574 16.18 -16.61 -3.96
C PRO A 574 17.57 -16.16 -3.48
N SER A 575 17.74 -14.91 -3.02
CA SER A 575 19.03 -14.39 -2.54
C SER A 575 19.03 -13.75 -1.13
N ARG A 576 17.97 -13.03 -0.75
CA ARG A 576 17.80 -12.39 0.57
C ARG A 576 17.37 -13.40 1.63
N GLN A 577 17.72 -13.16 2.90
CA GLN A 577 17.26 -13.97 4.05
C GLN A 577 15.79 -13.66 4.43
N LEU A 578 14.91 -13.81 3.46
CA LEU A 578 13.51 -13.45 3.53
C LEU A 578 12.66 -14.65 3.14
N VAL A 579 11.55 -14.84 3.85
CA VAL A 579 10.55 -15.87 3.54
C VAL A 579 9.19 -15.22 3.42
N ALA A 580 8.41 -15.63 2.43
CA ALA A 580 7.00 -15.29 2.33
C ALA A 580 6.15 -16.51 2.70
N TYR A 581 5.06 -16.29 3.43
CA TYR A 581 4.10 -17.35 3.71
C TYR A 581 2.66 -16.84 3.66
N GLY A 582 1.77 -17.71 3.22
CA GLY A 582 0.37 -17.43 2.97
C GLY A 582 -0.51 -18.07 4.03
N THR A 583 -1.42 -17.30 4.59
CA THR A 583 -2.31 -17.74 5.67
C THR A 583 -3.76 -17.84 5.24
N GLU A 584 -4.55 -18.59 6.01
CA GLU A 584 -6.01 -18.62 5.97
C GLU A 584 -6.51 -18.36 7.39
N TYR A 585 -7.18 -17.23 7.57
CA TYR A 585 -7.86 -16.90 8.82
C TYR A 585 -9.06 -17.80 9.02
N VAL A 586 -9.15 -18.38 10.20
CA VAL A 586 -10.24 -19.27 10.62
C VAL A 586 -11.02 -18.59 11.74
N ASP A 587 -12.33 -18.44 11.57
CA ASP A 587 -13.18 -17.85 12.62
C ASP A 587 -13.44 -18.82 13.77
N GLU A 588 -14.10 -18.36 14.83
CA GLU A 588 -14.44 -19.16 16.01
C GLU A 588 -15.28 -20.41 15.68
N LYS A 589 -15.97 -20.42 14.53
CA LYS A 589 -16.77 -21.56 14.05
C LYS A 589 -15.96 -22.51 13.16
N GLY A 590 -14.66 -22.27 12.97
CA GLY A 590 -13.81 -23.08 12.12
C GLY A 590 -13.92 -22.76 10.62
N LEU A 591 -14.60 -21.67 10.24
CA LEU A 591 -14.80 -21.29 8.84
C LEU A 591 -13.69 -20.35 8.36
N ALA A 592 -13.14 -20.66 7.18
CA ALA A 592 -12.16 -19.83 6.50
C ALA A 592 -12.79 -18.50 6.04
N ARG A 593 -12.14 -17.37 6.31
CA ARG A 593 -12.67 -16.03 5.93
C ARG A 593 -11.79 -15.24 4.98
N ARG A 594 -10.49 -15.13 5.26
CA ARG A 594 -9.59 -14.25 4.52
C ARG A 594 -8.17 -14.80 4.49
N GLY A 595 -7.43 -14.39 3.47
CA GLY A 595 -6.02 -14.72 3.34
C GLY A 595 -5.15 -13.51 3.66
N THR A 596 -3.93 -13.77 4.13
CA THR A 596 -2.92 -12.72 4.32
C THR A 596 -1.57 -13.28 3.94
N VAL A 597 -0.81 -12.51 3.16
CA VAL A 597 0.58 -12.81 2.83
C VAL A 597 1.46 -12.13 3.88
N LYS A 598 2.42 -12.85 4.43
CA LYS A 598 3.33 -12.30 5.45
C LYS A 598 4.78 -12.52 5.04
N LEU A 599 5.62 -11.54 5.34
CA LEU A 599 7.06 -11.60 5.11
C LEU A 599 7.79 -11.75 6.44
N LEU A 600 8.65 -12.75 6.52
CA LEU A 600 9.48 -13.09 7.67
C LEU A 600 10.95 -12.84 7.33
N ASP A 601 11.59 -11.97 8.11
CA ASP A 601 13.04 -11.82 8.06
C ASP A 601 13.69 -12.91 8.94
N LEU A 602 14.48 -13.78 8.31
CA LEU A 602 15.04 -14.96 8.98
C LEU A 602 16.14 -14.61 9.98
N LYS A 603 16.79 -13.45 9.84
CA LYS A 603 17.85 -13.01 10.75
C LYS A 603 17.28 -12.53 12.08
N SER A 604 16.25 -11.69 12.02
CA SER A 604 15.56 -11.13 13.18
C SER A 604 14.45 -12.01 13.74
N ARG A 605 14.03 -13.04 12.98
CA ARG A 605 12.93 -13.96 13.32
C ARG A 605 11.60 -13.23 13.51
N LYS A 606 11.37 -12.14 12.79
CA LYS A 606 10.18 -11.29 12.91
C LYS A 606 9.46 -11.14 11.59
N VAL A 607 8.14 -11.13 11.69
CA VAL A 607 7.29 -10.70 10.58
C VAL A 607 7.53 -9.22 10.35
N THR A 608 8.02 -8.86 9.18
CA THR A 608 8.36 -7.48 8.81
C THR A 608 7.22 -6.80 8.05
N LYS A 609 6.39 -7.57 7.34
CA LYS A 609 5.23 -7.08 6.58
C LYS A 609 4.07 -8.06 6.64
N GLU A 610 2.86 -7.51 6.64
CA GLU A 610 1.61 -8.22 6.40
C GLU A 610 0.90 -7.53 5.23
N LEU A 611 0.63 -8.28 4.17
CA LEU A 611 0.02 -7.80 2.93
C LEU A 611 -1.40 -8.34 2.86
N PHE A 612 -2.36 -7.41 2.87
CA PHE A 612 -3.79 -7.68 2.81
C PHE A 612 -4.30 -7.53 1.38
N GLY A 613 -5.36 -8.26 1.06
CA GLY A 613 -6.04 -8.14 -0.23
C GLY A 613 -6.82 -9.38 -0.63
N HIS A 614 -6.36 -10.56 -0.20
CA HIS A 614 -7.07 -11.80 -0.47
C HIS A 614 -8.30 -11.99 0.41
N THR A 615 -9.45 -12.23 -0.21
CA THR A 615 -10.73 -12.46 0.48
C THR A 615 -10.99 -13.94 0.78
N ALA A 616 -10.00 -14.80 0.58
CA ALA A 616 -9.99 -16.22 0.94
C ALA A 616 -8.53 -16.68 1.16
N GLY A 617 -8.31 -17.91 1.63
CA GLY A 617 -6.97 -18.43 1.94
C GLY A 617 -5.97 -18.31 0.78
N VAL A 618 -4.71 -18.02 1.11
CA VAL A 618 -3.61 -17.89 0.14
C VAL A 618 -3.05 -19.27 -0.21
N SER A 619 -3.53 -19.83 -1.31
CA SER A 619 -3.26 -21.20 -1.72
C SER A 619 -1.81 -21.47 -2.12
N ASP A 620 -1.12 -20.47 -2.67
CA ASP A 620 0.26 -20.59 -3.13
C ASP A 620 0.97 -19.23 -3.14
N ILE A 621 2.30 -19.25 -2.98
CA ILE A 621 3.16 -18.07 -2.99
C ILE A 621 4.47 -18.44 -3.69
N GLU A 622 5.02 -17.52 -4.49
CA GLU A 622 6.32 -17.69 -5.12
C GLU A 622 7.03 -16.34 -5.29
N PHE A 623 8.35 -16.33 -5.11
CA PHE A 623 9.21 -15.23 -5.54
C PHE A 623 9.65 -15.45 -6.99
N SER A 624 9.74 -14.39 -7.77
CA SER A 624 10.34 -14.50 -9.10
C SER A 624 11.81 -14.94 -8.99
N PRO A 625 12.35 -15.67 -9.98
CA PRO A 625 13.75 -16.11 -9.97
C PRO A 625 14.77 -14.98 -9.77
N ASN A 626 14.50 -13.78 -10.29
CA ASN A 626 15.34 -12.59 -10.06
C ASN A 626 15.16 -11.94 -8.67
N GLY A 627 14.21 -12.40 -7.85
CA GLY A 627 13.91 -11.91 -6.51
C GLY A 627 13.23 -10.55 -6.45
N MET A 628 12.84 -9.97 -7.59
CA MET A 628 12.26 -8.62 -7.63
C MET A 628 10.74 -8.62 -7.39
N LEU A 629 10.06 -9.74 -7.65
CA LEU A 629 8.61 -9.87 -7.54
C LEU A 629 8.24 -10.95 -6.51
N LEU A 630 7.17 -10.70 -5.79
CA LEU A 630 6.45 -11.67 -4.98
C LEU A 630 5.06 -11.85 -5.59
N ALA A 631 4.64 -13.08 -5.84
CA ALA A 631 3.27 -13.38 -6.27
C ALA A 631 2.56 -14.26 -5.24
N SER A 632 1.26 -14.05 -5.09
CA SER A 632 0.38 -14.90 -4.30
C SER A 632 -0.89 -15.24 -5.06
N ALA A 633 -1.38 -16.45 -4.80
CA ALA A 633 -2.64 -16.97 -5.31
C ALA A 633 -3.64 -17.17 -4.20
N GLY A 634 -4.90 -16.83 -4.46
CA GLY A 634 -5.99 -17.00 -3.50
C GLY A 634 -7.09 -17.93 -3.99
N TYR A 635 -7.78 -18.55 -3.03
CA TYR A 635 -9.07 -19.19 -3.27
C TYR A 635 -10.19 -18.20 -3.63
N ASP A 636 -9.90 -16.90 -3.64
CA ASP A 636 -10.77 -15.82 -4.10
C ASP A 636 -10.67 -15.56 -5.61
N ARG A 637 -9.92 -16.43 -6.33
CA ARG A 637 -9.71 -16.38 -7.79
C ARG A 637 -8.80 -15.25 -8.25
N LYS A 638 -8.11 -14.58 -7.32
CA LYS A 638 -7.18 -13.49 -7.62
C LYS A 638 -5.74 -13.97 -7.52
N LEU A 639 -4.91 -13.42 -8.41
CA LEU A 639 -3.47 -13.31 -8.17
C LEU A 639 -3.17 -11.90 -7.72
N GLN A 640 -2.22 -11.78 -6.79
CA GLN A 640 -1.65 -10.52 -6.39
C GLN A 640 -0.14 -10.59 -6.56
N MET A 641 0.45 -9.50 -7.04
CA MET A 641 1.88 -9.40 -7.28
C MET A 641 2.42 -8.08 -6.75
N TRP A 642 3.55 -8.14 -6.06
CA TRP A 642 4.23 -6.97 -5.49
C TRP A 642 5.66 -6.89 -5.97
N SER A 643 6.16 -5.66 -6.07
CA SER A 643 7.60 -5.39 -6.09
C SER A 643 8.16 -5.59 -4.69
N VAL A 644 9.17 -6.44 -4.55
CA VAL A 644 9.80 -6.74 -3.24
C VAL A 644 10.47 -5.50 -2.65
N ASP A 645 11.00 -4.61 -3.50
CA ASP A 645 11.66 -3.36 -3.07
C ASP A 645 10.66 -2.24 -2.76
N GLN A 646 9.42 -2.34 -3.26
CA GLN A 646 8.33 -1.39 -3.04
C GLN A 646 7.13 -2.09 -2.41
N ILE A 647 7.39 -2.96 -1.43
CA ILE A 647 6.38 -3.85 -0.84
C ILE A 647 5.23 -3.12 -0.11
N GLU A 648 5.39 -1.81 0.13
CA GLU A 648 4.34 -0.94 0.70
C GLU A 648 3.30 -0.49 -0.34
N ASP A 649 3.64 -0.58 -1.62
CA ASP A 649 2.71 -0.23 -2.69
C ASP A 649 1.59 -1.27 -2.78
N LEU A 650 0.46 -0.86 -3.38
CA LEU A 650 -0.66 -1.77 -3.62
C LEU A 650 -0.23 -2.94 -4.52
N PRO A 651 -0.86 -4.12 -4.40
CA PRO A 651 -0.59 -5.21 -5.31
C PRO A 651 -1.10 -4.91 -6.73
N ILE A 652 -0.33 -5.36 -7.71
CA ILE A 652 -0.85 -5.64 -9.05
C ILE A 652 -1.83 -6.81 -8.91
N THR A 653 -3.12 -6.53 -9.10
CA THR A 653 -4.19 -7.53 -8.96
C THR A 653 -4.62 -8.03 -10.33
N MET A 654 -4.69 -9.35 -10.47
CA MET A 654 -5.16 -10.04 -11.67
C MET A 654 -6.35 -10.92 -11.28
N ASP A 655 -7.54 -10.59 -11.75
CA ASP A 655 -8.81 -11.15 -11.24
C ASP A 655 -9.70 -11.82 -12.31
N ASN A 656 -9.25 -11.90 -13.56
CA ASN A 656 -9.97 -12.61 -14.63
C ASN A 656 -9.68 -14.13 -14.70
N ASN A 657 -9.11 -14.74 -13.64
CA ASN A 657 -8.66 -16.15 -13.65
C ASN A 657 -9.79 -17.20 -13.70
N ASN A 658 -11.06 -16.77 -13.65
CA ASN A 658 -12.26 -17.59 -13.87
C ASN A 658 -12.38 -18.86 -12.99
N GLY A 659 -11.64 -18.93 -11.88
CA GLY A 659 -11.60 -20.08 -10.98
C GLY A 659 -10.63 -19.90 -9.81
N ASN A 660 -10.75 -20.73 -8.77
CA ASN A 660 -9.80 -20.72 -7.65
C ASN A 660 -8.44 -21.15 -8.16
N ILE A 661 -7.39 -20.47 -7.71
CA ILE A 661 -6.02 -20.78 -8.14
C ILE A 661 -5.40 -21.71 -7.09
N TRP A 662 -4.73 -22.77 -7.54
CA TRP A 662 -4.12 -23.77 -6.65
C TRP A 662 -2.60 -23.67 -6.60
N LYS A 663 -1.97 -23.48 -7.76
CA LYS A 663 -0.53 -23.34 -7.90
C LYS A 663 -0.17 -22.24 -8.88
N ILE A 664 0.89 -21.51 -8.55
CA ILE A 664 1.52 -20.51 -9.43
C ILE A 664 2.94 -20.92 -9.77
N ALA A 665 3.47 -20.32 -10.84
CA ALA A 665 4.84 -20.54 -11.27
C ALA A 665 5.39 -19.34 -12.05
N PHE A 666 6.60 -18.87 -11.71
CA PHE A 666 7.32 -17.93 -12.56
C PHE A 666 8.17 -18.65 -13.62
N SER A 667 8.22 -18.10 -14.84
CA SER A 667 9.19 -18.51 -15.85
C SER A 667 10.63 -18.21 -15.40
N GLY A 668 11.62 -18.91 -15.97
CA GLY A 668 13.03 -18.74 -15.58
C GLY A 668 13.57 -17.32 -15.78
N ASP A 669 13.09 -16.62 -16.81
CA ASP A 669 13.39 -15.21 -17.11
C ASP A 669 12.61 -14.21 -16.22
N SER A 670 11.67 -14.68 -15.41
CA SER A 670 10.76 -13.86 -14.59
C SER A 670 9.80 -12.98 -15.40
N ASP A 671 9.69 -13.13 -16.72
CA ASP A 671 8.82 -12.34 -17.60
C ASP A 671 7.38 -12.88 -17.70
N PHE A 672 7.12 -14.08 -17.18
CA PHE A 672 5.80 -14.69 -17.12
C PHE A 672 5.49 -15.27 -15.74
N LEU A 673 4.22 -15.12 -15.33
CA LEU A 673 3.61 -15.73 -14.15
C LEU A 673 2.43 -16.59 -14.61
N MET A 674 2.39 -17.85 -14.18
CA MET A 674 1.34 -18.79 -14.53
C MET A 674 0.50 -19.18 -13.34
N ALA A 675 -0.78 -19.47 -13.58
CA ALA A 675 -1.74 -19.87 -12.56
C ALA A 675 -2.56 -21.07 -13.02
N SER A 676 -2.50 -22.16 -12.27
CA SER A 676 -3.37 -23.33 -12.46
C SER A 676 -4.72 -23.11 -11.75
N CYS A 677 -5.81 -23.15 -12.53
CA CYS A 677 -7.13 -22.76 -12.08
C CYS A 677 -8.07 -23.97 -11.96
N ASN A 678 -9.06 -23.88 -11.08
CA ASN A 678 -9.99 -24.98 -10.80
C ASN A 678 -11.08 -25.22 -11.88
N ASN A 679 -10.96 -24.57 -13.04
CA ASN A 679 -11.89 -24.57 -14.17
C ASN A 679 -11.30 -25.21 -15.45
N GLY A 680 -10.17 -25.92 -15.33
CA GLY A 680 -9.49 -26.59 -16.45
C GLY A 680 -8.61 -25.67 -17.28
N GLU A 681 -8.28 -24.48 -16.78
CA GLU A 681 -7.43 -23.49 -17.48
C GLU A 681 -6.12 -23.24 -16.73
N VAL A 682 -5.08 -22.90 -17.49
CA VAL A 682 -3.87 -22.26 -16.97
C VAL A 682 -3.83 -20.82 -17.50
N ARG A 683 -3.73 -19.85 -16.60
CA ARG A 683 -3.62 -18.42 -16.94
C ARG A 683 -2.16 -18.03 -17.07
N VAL A 684 -1.82 -17.23 -18.08
CA VAL A 684 -0.46 -16.78 -18.39
C VAL A 684 -0.38 -15.26 -18.35
N TRP A 685 0.25 -14.71 -17.34
CA TRP A 685 0.41 -13.27 -17.15
C TRP A 685 1.82 -12.84 -17.49
N GLN A 686 1.97 -11.80 -18.32
CA GLN A 686 3.28 -11.21 -18.57
C GLN A 686 3.62 -10.20 -17.49
N THR A 687 4.77 -10.33 -16.87
CA THR A 687 5.21 -9.51 -15.73
C THR A 687 6.19 -8.41 -16.17
N ASN A 688 6.21 -8.11 -17.47
CA ASN A 688 7.00 -7.05 -18.09
C ASN A 688 6.09 -6.07 -18.80
N ALA A 689 6.01 -4.83 -18.29
CA ALA A 689 5.11 -3.79 -18.80
C ALA A 689 5.34 -3.50 -20.30
N ARG A 690 6.58 -3.59 -20.76
CA ARG A 690 6.90 -3.39 -22.18
C ARG A 690 6.24 -4.44 -23.08
N MET A 691 6.28 -5.71 -22.68
CA MET A 691 5.66 -6.80 -23.45
C MET A 691 4.13 -6.65 -23.53
N LEU A 692 3.52 -6.13 -22.47
CA LEU A 692 2.10 -5.80 -22.44
C LEU A 692 1.79 -4.62 -23.36
N ALA A 693 2.55 -3.53 -23.25
CA ALA A 693 2.36 -2.31 -24.04
C ALA A 693 2.52 -2.56 -25.56
N GLU A 694 3.51 -3.37 -25.97
CA GLU A 694 3.75 -3.72 -27.38
C GLU A 694 2.56 -4.45 -28.04
N GLN A 695 1.67 -5.05 -27.24
CA GLN A 695 0.46 -5.71 -27.74
C GLN A 695 -0.74 -4.78 -27.94
N ILE A 696 -0.73 -3.57 -27.37
CA ILE A 696 -1.89 -2.67 -27.39
C ILE A 696 -2.06 -2.03 -28.76
N CYS A 697 -1.05 -1.31 -29.26
CA CYS A 697 -1.17 -0.55 -30.51
C CYS A 697 -1.61 -1.39 -31.73
N PRO A 698 -1.16 -2.65 -31.92
CA PRO A 698 -1.65 -3.50 -33.01
C PRO A 698 -3.13 -3.89 -32.92
N LYS A 699 -3.75 -3.77 -31.74
CA LYS A 699 -5.15 -4.14 -31.48
C LYS A 699 -6.10 -2.96 -31.48
N LEU A 700 -5.56 -1.74 -31.45
CA LEU A 700 -6.34 -0.51 -31.50
C LEU A 700 -6.75 -0.19 -32.95
N LYS A 701 -7.92 0.42 -33.10
CA LYS A 701 -8.46 0.89 -34.39
C LYS A 701 -8.32 2.38 -34.61
N ARG A 702 -8.15 3.16 -33.53
CA ARG A 702 -8.02 4.61 -33.57
C ARG A 702 -7.12 5.11 -32.44
N ASN A 703 -6.56 6.31 -32.62
CA ASN A 703 -5.96 7.06 -31.53
C ASN A 703 -7.04 7.79 -30.69
N MET A 704 -6.64 8.33 -29.55
CA MET A 704 -7.46 9.26 -28.77
C MET A 704 -7.78 10.49 -29.61
N THR A 705 -9.00 11.01 -29.52
CA THR A 705 -9.36 12.26 -30.20
C THR A 705 -8.71 13.45 -29.49
N PRO A 706 -8.58 14.62 -30.15
CA PRO A 706 -8.10 15.84 -29.48
C PRO A 706 -8.96 16.26 -28.27
N GLU A 707 -10.25 15.92 -28.27
CA GLU A 707 -11.16 16.17 -27.14
C GLU A 707 -10.88 15.22 -25.98
N GLU A 708 -10.71 13.92 -26.25
CA GLU A 708 -10.31 12.92 -25.26
C GLU A 708 -8.93 13.27 -24.67
N TRP A 709 -7.98 13.73 -25.49
CA TRP A 709 -6.68 14.20 -25.03
C TRP A 709 -6.79 15.37 -24.05
N LYS A 710 -7.56 16.40 -24.40
CA LYS A 710 -7.78 17.54 -23.51
C LYS A 710 -8.44 17.13 -22.18
N LEU A 711 -9.35 16.15 -22.23
CA LEU A 711 -10.05 15.65 -21.05
C LEU A 711 -9.15 14.86 -20.10
N TYR A 712 -8.27 14.01 -20.62
CA TYR A 712 -7.48 13.07 -19.81
C TYR A 712 -6.03 13.47 -19.59
N VAL A 713 -5.44 14.25 -20.50
CA VAL A 713 -4.06 14.73 -20.40
C VAL A 713 -4.04 16.19 -19.93
N GLY A 714 -4.86 17.05 -20.55
CA GLY A 714 -5.01 18.46 -20.17
C GLY A 714 -4.79 19.43 -21.33
N ASN A 715 -5.25 20.67 -21.15
CA ASN A 715 -5.24 21.70 -22.19
C ASN A 715 -3.85 22.30 -22.48
N GLU A 716 -2.95 22.27 -21.50
CA GLU A 716 -1.61 22.87 -21.61
C GLU A 716 -0.59 21.94 -22.27
N ILE A 717 -0.95 20.66 -22.46
CA ILE A 717 -0.09 19.64 -23.04
C ILE A 717 -0.52 19.41 -24.49
N GLY A 718 0.38 19.68 -25.43
CA GLY A 718 0.13 19.50 -26.87
C GLY A 718 -0.27 18.06 -27.21
N TYR A 719 -1.21 17.91 -28.14
CA TYR A 719 -1.69 16.61 -28.61
C TYR A 719 -0.56 15.79 -29.23
N GLU A 720 -0.41 14.54 -28.79
CA GLU A 720 0.50 13.55 -29.35
C GLU A 720 -0.26 12.26 -29.68
N SER A 721 -0.03 11.71 -30.88
CA SER A 721 -0.61 10.42 -31.25
C SER A 721 0.06 9.28 -30.49
N THR A 722 -0.71 8.60 -29.64
CA THR A 722 -0.26 7.49 -28.80
C THR A 722 0.33 6.33 -29.61
N CYS A 723 -0.38 5.87 -30.63
CA CYS A 723 0.06 4.81 -31.52
C CYS A 723 0.37 5.39 -32.90
N LYS A 724 1.66 5.62 -33.17
CA LYS A 724 2.15 6.17 -34.45
C LYS A 724 1.83 5.27 -35.64
N SER A 725 1.73 3.95 -35.45
CA SER A 725 1.36 3.00 -36.50
C SER A 725 -0.03 3.25 -37.09
N LEU A 726 -0.95 3.80 -36.31
CA LEU A 726 -2.31 4.12 -36.75
C LEU A 726 -2.40 5.41 -37.56
N LEU A 727 -1.33 6.22 -37.62
CA LEU A 727 -1.27 7.38 -38.51
C LEU A 727 -1.03 6.98 -39.97
N ILE A 728 -0.48 5.78 -40.21
CA ILE A 728 -0.09 5.32 -41.54
C ILE A 728 -1.26 4.67 -42.27
N SER A 729 -2.31 4.21 -41.56
CA SER A 729 -3.50 3.64 -42.18
C SER A 729 -4.50 4.67 -42.74
N ASP A 730 -4.31 5.95 -42.40
CA ASP A 730 -5.14 7.07 -42.87
C ASP A 730 -4.54 7.78 -44.11
N PHE A 731 -3.37 7.33 -44.58
CA PHE A 731 -2.72 7.72 -45.85
C PHE A 731 -2.63 6.51 -46.78
#